data_AF-A0A009SI18-F1
#
_entry.id   AF-A0A009SI18-F1
#
_cell.length_a   1.000
_cell.length_b   1.000
_cell.length_c   1.000
_cell.angle_alpha   90.00
_cell.angle_beta   90.00
_cell.angle_gamma   90.00
#
_symmetry.space_group_name_H-M   'P 1'
#
loop_
_entity.id
_entity.type
_entity.pdbx_description
1 polymer ?
#
loop_
_entity_poly.entity_id
_entity_poly.type
_entity_poly.pdbx_seq_one_letter_code
_entity_poly.pdbx_strand_id
1 'polypeptide(L)'
;MSEPIWSLAWQEQYQLLQDQLVGQIQQLQKSISAWQQAFGFSEKQNLSQLKQDVSIFKAISKLVQQTDLKLLNTIKDIDLKTITETKYLTQDLKQQRSSLVGQYQSQIYQADLSQMGFKWREAESKMFPFSWFAKFQLRNLVKTYQDSTQRPTALAVAHDLPILQHIQSQQRQFTECEKQLANKLGSYWQGEDSAWQSFETIHNQWQEIKQIVASSIIDQAILLKAVEFSKNHDLDELTQNIAQVENTFSQLLNDHVLKGDTEITAYSDIDFNEIIERQQQLQQYVLAWRHWLNWQAIKSQLIKSGLKPLAFELLHAPLDLDAALKRLNINLARHWITHKFSQHPELNQFNSQQHEQKIMSFAQQDKEHQLAASQEIIHRWNNIFTEQNQYKGQWTVLNKELGKKRRHIPVRELMRQIPDVLVGLKPCLLMSPLSVAQYLDTEAKFDVVIFDEASQIPVWDAIGALARGKQSIVVGDNKQMPPTSFFGKGDSEEEIDEEVTEDLESILDECLAAQLPELALKWHYRSRYESLIQFSNQKYYKGGLFTFPAPVAKDTAVKLHVVDGVYDKGDTRTNPNEAKAIVEFIIQHLQSQLGQENPLTLGVVTFNMTQQKLIEDLLDNELANHPELETLSKSGIEHLFVKNLENVQGDERDIIVFSITYAKDRDGRLSMNFG
;
A
#
# COMPACT_ATOMS: atom_id res chain seq x y z
N MET A 1 1.20 15.90 -15.33
CA MET A 1 2.59 15.74 -14.86
C MET A 1 2.99 17.07 -14.27
N SER A 2 3.32 17.12 -12.97
CA SER A 2 3.91 18.33 -12.38
C SER A 2 5.24 18.59 -13.07
N GLU A 3 5.47 19.82 -13.50
CA GLU A 3 6.69 20.24 -14.21
C GLU A 3 7.97 19.80 -13.45
N PRO A 4 9.08 19.53 -14.16
CA PRO A 4 10.34 19.23 -13.50
C PRO A 4 10.70 20.40 -12.57
N ILE A 5 10.80 20.10 -11.27
CA ILE A 5 11.05 21.05 -10.18
C ILE A 5 12.40 21.78 -10.38
N TRP A 6 13.32 21.17 -11.11
CA TRP A 6 14.67 21.68 -11.34
C TRP A 6 14.83 22.22 -12.77
N SER A 7 15.33 23.45 -12.87
CA SER A 7 15.88 24.04 -14.09
C SER A 7 17.19 24.76 -13.76
N LEU A 8 18.04 24.99 -14.76
CA LEU A 8 19.26 25.79 -14.60
C LEU A 8 18.94 27.21 -14.08
N ALA A 9 17.88 27.83 -14.61
CA ALA A 9 17.41 29.14 -14.16
C ALA A 9 16.96 29.13 -12.70
N TRP A 10 16.25 28.08 -12.26
CA TRP A 10 15.87 27.92 -10.85
C TRP A 10 17.10 27.77 -9.96
N GLN A 11 18.10 26.98 -10.37
CA GLN A 11 19.32 26.76 -9.59
C GLN A 11 20.11 28.05 -9.41
N GLU A 12 20.30 28.82 -10.49
CA GLU A 12 20.99 30.11 -10.43
C GLU A 12 20.25 31.11 -9.55
N GLN A 13 18.92 31.17 -9.65
CA GLN A 13 18.10 32.04 -8.81
C GLN A 13 18.15 31.62 -7.33
N TYR A 14 18.07 30.32 -7.04
CA TYR A 14 18.13 29.80 -5.68
C TYR A 14 19.49 30.08 -5.04
N GLN A 15 20.58 29.89 -5.78
CA GLN A 15 21.94 30.21 -5.33
C GLN A 15 22.11 31.71 -5.04
N LEU A 16 21.59 32.59 -5.90
CA LEU A 16 21.61 34.04 -5.67
C LEU A 16 20.89 34.41 -4.38
N LEU A 17 19.73 33.80 -4.10
CA LEU A 17 18.98 34.04 -2.86
C LEU A 17 19.72 33.52 -1.62
N GLN A 18 20.43 32.40 -1.71
CA GLN A 18 21.27 31.90 -0.63
C GLN A 18 22.41 32.89 -0.29
N ASP A 19 23.09 33.40 -1.32
CA ASP A 19 24.17 34.37 -1.14
C ASP A 19 23.67 35.69 -0.54
N GLN A 20 22.53 36.20 -1.00
CA GLN A 20 21.88 37.39 -0.46
C GLN A 20 21.48 37.21 1.01
N LEU A 21 20.97 36.04 1.37
CA LEU A 21 20.48 35.78 2.72
C LEU A 21 21.58 35.89 3.78
N VAL A 22 22.78 35.36 3.50
CA VAL A 22 23.92 35.43 4.43
C VAL A 22 24.28 36.88 4.73
N GLY A 23 24.35 37.73 3.70
CA GLY A 23 24.63 39.16 3.87
C GLY A 23 23.54 39.91 4.63
N GLN A 24 22.26 39.61 4.34
CA GLN A 24 21.12 40.23 5.02
C GLN A 24 21.04 39.87 6.52
N ILE A 25 21.32 38.61 6.88
CA ILE A 25 21.34 38.18 8.29
C ILE A 25 22.44 38.91 9.06
N GLN A 26 23.65 39.03 8.50
CA GLN A 26 24.75 39.76 9.14
C GLN A 26 24.42 41.25 9.34
N GLN A 27 23.78 41.88 8.34
CA GLN A 27 23.34 43.26 8.45
C GLN A 27 22.24 43.44 9.51
N LEU A 28 21.29 42.51 9.59
CA LEU A 28 20.24 42.50 10.60
C LEU A 28 20.83 42.38 12.02
N GLN A 29 21.72 41.42 12.25
CA GLN A 29 22.41 41.22 13.54
C GLN A 29 23.14 42.48 14.01
N LYS A 30 23.80 43.19 13.08
CA LYS A 30 24.47 44.47 13.37
C LYS A 30 23.48 45.58 13.74
N SER A 31 22.32 45.64 13.09
CA SER A 31 21.32 46.70 13.33
C SER A 31 20.54 46.51 14.65
N ILE A 32 20.28 45.27 15.07
CA ILE A 32 19.54 44.98 16.31
C ILE A 32 20.41 45.10 17.57
N SER A 33 21.71 44.82 17.48
CA SER A 33 22.59 44.77 18.67
C SER A 33 22.58 46.07 19.48
N ALA A 34 22.53 47.22 18.82
CA ALA A 34 22.45 48.53 19.48
C ALA A 34 21.14 48.71 20.29
N TRP A 35 20.01 48.25 19.74
CA TRP A 35 18.70 48.31 20.41
C TRP A 35 18.63 47.34 21.59
N GLN A 36 19.14 46.12 21.43
CA GLN A 36 19.17 45.13 22.51
C GLN A 36 20.05 45.58 23.67
N GLN A 37 21.21 46.17 23.39
CA GLN A 37 22.08 46.73 24.44
C GLN A 37 21.40 47.86 25.22
N ALA A 38 20.70 48.78 24.55
CA ALA A 38 20.00 49.89 25.20
C ALA A 38 18.85 49.42 26.11
N PHE A 39 18.17 48.35 25.74
CA PHE A 39 17.07 47.75 26.49
C PHE A 39 17.52 46.67 27.49
N GLY A 40 18.81 46.30 27.49
CA GLY A 40 19.34 45.22 28.32
C GLY A 40 18.84 43.83 27.92
N PHE A 41 18.43 43.65 26.67
CA PHE A 41 17.95 42.38 26.15
C PHE A 41 19.12 41.49 25.74
N SER A 42 18.98 40.17 25.92
CA SER A 42 19.93 39.19 25.40
C SER A 42 19.85 39.15 23.87
N GLU A 43 20.99 38.90 23.22
CA GLU A 43 21.02 38.66 21.77
C GLU A 43 20.03 37.54 21.41
N LYS A 44 19.19 37.79 20.41
CA LYS A 44 18.22 36.81 19.91
C LYS A 44 18.83 36.00 18.79
N GLN A 45 18.53 34.71 18.83
CA GLN A 45 19.14 33.74 17.94
C GLN A 45 18.35 33.56 16.64
N ASN A 46 17.06 33.91 16.62
CA ASN A 46 16.21 33.77 15.44
C ASN A 46 15.24 34.95 15.27
N LEU A 47 14.59 35.01 14.10
CA LEU A 47 13.70 36.10 13.72
C LEU A 47 12.41 36.15 14.54
N SER A 48 11.88 34.98 14.93
CA SER A 48 10.65 34.85 15.73
C SER A 48 10.82 35.48 17.12
N GLN A 49 11.95 35.21 17.77
CA GLN A 49 12.33 35.85 19.02
C GLN A 49 12.56 37.36 18.85
N LEU A 50 13.14 37.76 17.72
CA LEU A 50 13.37 39.18 17.39
C LEU A 50 12.09 39.99 17.29
N LYS A 51 11.00 39.40 16.76
CA LYS A 51 9.72 40.09 16.57
C LYS A 51 9.15 40.62 17.88
N GLN A 52 9.35 39.88 18.98
CA GLN A 52 8.90 40.31 20.29
C GLN A 52 9.67 41.55 20.76
N ASP A 53 11.01 41.53 20.68
CA ASP A 53 11.86 42.66 21.03
C ASP A 53 11.48 43.91 20.21
N VAL A 54 11.32 43.74 18.89
CA VAL A 54 10.94 44.82 17.97
C VAL A 54 9.56 45.39 18.27
N SER A 55 8.60 44.56 18.68
CA SER A 55 7.26 45.04 19.08
C SER A 55 7.32 45.95 20.31
N ILE A 56 8.20 45.62 21.27
CA ILE A 56 8.44 46.42 22.47
C ILE A 56 9.14 47.73 22.07
N PHE A 57 10.15 47.68 21.21
CA PHE A 57 10.83 48.88 20.71
C PHE A 57 9.85 49.84 20.05
N LYS A 58 8.96 49.32 19.19
CA LYS A 58 7.92 50.12 18.50
C LYS A 58 6.92 50.74 19.48
N ALA A 59 6.46 49.97 20.47
CA ALA A 59 5.49 50.44 21.45
C ALA A 59 6.06 51.58 22.31
N ILE A 60 7.30 51.43 22.80
CA ILE A 60 7.96 52.47 23.59
C ILE A 60 8.26 53.70 22.74
N SER A 61 8.86 53.53 21.55
CA SER A 61 9.18 54.66 20.66
C SER A 61 7.95 55.53 20.38
N LYS A 62 6.78 54.91 20.13
CA LYS A 62 5.52 55.63 19.91
C LYS A 62 5.03 56.41 21.14
N LEU A 63 5.09 55.81 22.33
CA LEU A 63 4.63 56.44 23.58
C LEU A 63 5.54 57.59 24.02
N VAL A 64 6.85 57.42 23.85
CA VAL A 64 7.86 58.38 24.32
C VAL A 64 7.88 59.65 23.49
N GLN A 65 7.54 59.59 22.19
CA GLN A 65 7.45 60.77 21.34
C GLN A 65 6.49 61.85 21.88
N GLN A 66 5.47 61.46 22.66
CA GLN A 66 4.43 62.36 23.17
C GLN A 66 4.58 62.70 24.67
N THR A 67 5.61 62.20 25.34
CA THR A 67 5.74 62.27 26.80
C THR A 67 6.77 63.31 27.26
N ASP A 68 6.43 64.14 28.24
CA ASP A 68 7.40 65.00 28.94
C ASP A 68 8.20 64.18 29.95
N LEU A 69 9.45 63.90 29.60
CA LEU A 69 10.38 63.10 30.40
C LEU A 69 10.67 63.71 31.78
N LYS A 70 10.63 65.05 31.91
CA LYS A 70 10.90 65.72 33.19
C LYS A 70 9.75 65.52 34.16
N LEU A 71 8.52 65.68 33.69
CA LEU A 71 7.31 65.51 34.50
C LEU A 71 7.09 64.02 34.86
N LEU A 72 7.37 63.11 33.93
CA LEU A 72 7.36 61.66 34.21
C LEU A 72 8.34 61.29 35.32
N ASN A 73 9.55 61.84 35.31
CA ASN A 73 10.55 61.56 36.35
C ASN A 73 10.12 62.04 37.75
N THR A 74 9.23 63.04 37.84
CA THR A 74 8.67 63.51 39.12
C THR A 74 7.45 62.73 39.59
N ILE A 75 6.57 62.30 38.67
CA ILE A 75 5.30 61.63 39.00
C ILE A 75 5.48 60.12 39.26
N LYS A 76 6.54 59.52 38.73
CA LYS A 76 6.79 58.07 38.77
C LYS A 76 6.68 57.42 40.16
N ASP A 77 6.89 58.19 41.24
CA ASP A 77 6.93 57.74 42.64
C ASP A 77 5.74 58.27 43.49
N ILE A 78 4.72 58.86 42.87
CA ILE A 78 3.50 59.36 43.52
C ILE A 78 2.36 58.36 43.31
N ASP A 79 1.60 58.06 44.36
CA ASP A 79 0.44 57.16 44.29
C ASP A 79 -0.74 57.85 43.57
N LEU A 80 -1.29 57.15 42.56
CA LEU A 80 -2.44 57.61 41.78
C LEU A 80 -3.67 57.80 42.67
N LYS A 81 -3.83 56.99 43.71
CA LYS A 81 -4.97 57.09 44.63
C LYS A 81 -4.98 58.45 45.33
N THR A 82 -3.83 58.91 45.80
CA THR A 82 -3.70 60.22 46.44
C THR A 82 -4.03 61.36 45.48
N ILE A 83 -3.58 61.27 44.21
CA ILE A 83 -3.90 62.25 43.16
C ILE A 83 -5.42 62.29 42.89
N THR A 84 -6.03 61.11 42.76
CA THR A 84 -7.45 60.95 42.39
C THR A 84 -8.38 61.37 43.53
N GLU A 85 -8.09 60.97 44.77
CA GLU A 85 -8.86 61.36 45.97
C GLU A 85 -8.84 62.88 46.16
N THR A 86 -7.67 63.51 45.99
CA THR A 86 -7.54 64.96 46.11
C THR A 86 -8.35 65.67 45.02
N LYS A 87 -8.30 65.18 43.77
CA LYS A 87 -9.14 65.68 42.67
C LYS A 87 -10.63 65.61 43.01
N TYR A 88 -11.14 64.47 43.48
CA TYR A 88 -12.56 64.35 43.84
C TYR A 88 -12.96 65.25 45.01
N LEU A 89 -12.14 65.37 46.04
CA LEU A 89 -12.38 66.28 47.16
C LEU A 89 -12.51 67.73 46.70
N THR A 90 -11.62 68.18 45.80
CA THR A 90 -11.71 69.55 45.25
C THR A 90 -12.96 69.77 44.40
N GLN A 91 -13.41 68.75 43.66
CA GLN A 91 -14.61 68.83 42.84
C GLN A 91 -15.89 68.87 43.69
N ASP A 92 -16.03 68.00 44.69
CA ASP A 92 -17.21 68.00 45.55
C ASP A 92 -17.29 69.27 46.41
N LEU A 93 -16.16 69.76 46.94
CA LEU A 93 -16.11 71.05 47.64
C LEU A 93 -16.63 72.20 46.76
N LYS A 94 -16.23 72.24 45.48
CA LYS A 94 -16.71 73.25 44.52
C LYS A 94 -18.21 73.07 44.23
N GLN A 95 -18.69 71.84 44.10
CA GLN A 95 -20.10 71.52 43.81
C GLN A 95 -21.03 71.87 45.00
N GLN A 96 -20.69 71.44 46.20
CA GLN A 96 -21.51 71.64 47.40
C GLN A 96 -21.60 73.13 47.79
N ARG A 97 -20.51 73.89 47.61
CA ARG A 97 -20.55 75.35 47.77
C ARG A 97 -21.53 76.03 46.81
N SER A 98 -21.75 75.46 45.61
CA SER A 98 -22.68 76.01 44.62
C SER A 98 -24.15 75.62 44.85
N SER A 99 -24.45 74.60 45.66
CA SER A 99 -25.82 74.12 45.92
C SER A 99 -26.51 74.79 47.10
N LEU A 100 -25.80 75.58 47.89
CA LEU A 100 -26.36 76.36 49.00
C LEU A 100 -27.32 77.44 48.49
N VAL A 101 -28.53 77.47 49.04
CA VAL A 101 -29.56 78.46 48.67
C VAL A 101 -29.23 79.83 49.28
N GLY A 102 -28.75 79.85 50.52
CA GLY A 102 -28.24 81.03 51.18
C GLY A 102 -26.77 81.32 50.85
N GLN A 103 -26.44 82.61 50.73
CA GLN A 103 -25.04 83.04 50.77
C GLN A 103 -24.61 83.17 52.23
N TYR A 104 -23.64 82.35 52.61
CA TYR A 104 -23.11 82.29 53.96
C TYR A 104 -21.66 82.76 53.98
N GLN A 105 -21.31 83.49 55.03
CA GLN A 105 -19.93 83.88 55.25
C GLN A 105 -19.11 82.66 55.70
N SER A 106 -17.81 82.64 55.37
CA SER A 106 -16.94 81.49 55.67
C SER A 106 -16.86 81.12 57.15
N GLN A 107 -17.16 82.06 58.06
CA GLN A 107 -17.23 81.76 59.50
C GLN A 107 -18.34 80.75 59.86
N ILE A 108 -19.34 80.53 58.99
CA ILE A 108 -20.37 79.51 59.24
C ILE A 108 -19.76 78.11 59.35
N TYR A 109 -18.69 77.83 58.60
CA TYR A 109 -17.97 76.56 58.65
C TYR A 109 -17.07 76.43 59.88
N GLN A 110 -17.06 77.43 60.76
CA GLN A 110 -16.42 77.37 62.07
C GLN A 110 -17.46 77.29 63.21
N ALA A 111 -18.75 77.50 62.90
CA ALA A 111 -19.83 77.34 63.86
C ALA A 111 -20.18 75.86 64.10
N ASP A 112 -20.83 75.56 65.24
CA ASP A 112 -21.32 74.21 65.56
C ASP A 112 -22.63 73.91 64.82
N LEU A 113 -22.49 73.65 63.52
CA LEU A 113 -23.60 73.35 62.62
C LEU A 113 -24.33 72.06 63.01
N SER A 114 -23.63 71.11 63.64
CA SER A 114 -24.20 69.86 64.15
C SER A 114 -25.25 70.13 65.21
N GLN A 115 -24.93 70.99 66.19
CA GLN A 115 -25.88 71.37 67.23
C GLN A 115 -27.07 72.16 66.69
N MET A 116 -26.83 73.06 65.70
CA MET A 116 -27.91 73.77 65.02
C MET A 116 -28.87 72.81 64.30
N GLY A 117 -28.33 71.80 63.61
CA GLY A 117 -29.12 70.80 62.90
C GLY A 117 -29.96 69.90 63.82
N PHE A 118 -29.46 69.62 65.03
CA PHE A 118 -30.24 68.89 66.03
C PHE A 118 -31.44 69.72 66.52
N LYS A 119 -31.21 70.98 66.92
CA LYS A 119 -32.27 71.86 67.40
C LYS A 119 -33.34 72.11 66.31
N TRP A 120 -32.95 72.13 65.03
CA TRP A 120 -33.89 72.23 63.91
C TRP A 120 -34.87 71.06 63.85
N ARG A 121 -34.36 69.83 63.97
CA ARG A 121 -35.18 68.61 63.98
C ARG A 121 -36.08 68.54 65.20
N GLU A 122 -35.59 68.95 66.37
CA GLU A 122 -36.41 69.04 67.59
C GLU A 122 -37.55 70.08 67.44
N ALA A 123 -37.30 71.16 66.70
CA ALA A 123 -38.32 72.15 66.39
C ALA A 123 -39.38 71.64 65.41
N GLU A 124 -39.07 70.64 64.58
CA GLU A 124 -40.01 70.02 63.63
C GLU A 124 -41.02 69.09 64.29
N SER A 125 -40.66 68.42 65.39
CA SER A 125 -41.51 67.40 66.02
C SER A 125 -42.56 67.95 67.00
N LYS A 126 -42.56 69.26 67.31
CA LYS A 126 -43.50 69.88 68.26
C LYS A 126 -44.83 70.28 67.60
N MET A 127 -45.95 70.24 68.33
CA MET A 127 -47.26 70.68 67.81
C MET A 127 -47.40 72.21 67.74
N PHE A 128 -48.29 72.71 66.88
CA PHE A 128 -48.58 74.14 66.76
C PHE A 128 -49.25 74.68 68.03
N PRO A 129 -48.80 75.82 68.60
CA PRO A 129 -47.87 76.82 68.05
C PRO A 129 -46.37 76.72 68.46
N PHE A 130 -45.94 75.72 69.27
CA PHE A 130 -44.55 75.66 69.79
C PHE A 130 -43.46 75.42 68.74
N SER A 131 -43.74 74.59 67.72
CA SER A 131 -42.81 74.36 66.60
C SER A 131 -42.46 75.64 65.86
N TRP A 132 -43.44 76.53 65.69
CA TRP A 132 -43.25 77.79 64.98
C TRP A 132 -42.26 78.70 65.70
N PHE A 133 -42.37 78.84 67.03
CA PHE A 133 -41.43 79.64 67.84
C PHE A 133 -40.00 79.08 67.83
N ALA A 134 -39.84 77.75 67.95
CA ALA A 134 -38.51 77.13 67.94
C ALA A 134 -37.82 77.30 66.58
N LYS A 135 -38.54 77.06 65.47
CA LYS A 135 -38.02 77.33 64.11
C LYS A 135 -37.73 78.82 63.90
N PHE A 136 -38.54 79.70 64.47
CA PHE A 136 -38.33 81.15 64.40
C PHE A 136 -36.99 81.57 65.01
N GLN A 137 -36.62 81.03 66.18
CA GLN A 137 -35.33 81.31 66.83
C GLN A 137 -34.13 80.80 66.02
N LEU A 138 -34.17 79.56 65.54
CA LEU A 138 -33.09 78.99 64.72
C LEU A 138 -32.88 79.74 63.41
N ARG A 139 -33.97 80.11 62.74
CA ARG A 139 -33.89 80.94 61.53
C ARG A 139 -33.25 82.30 61.82
N ASN A 140 -33.42 82.82 63.03
CA ASN A 140 -32.78 84.06 63.47
C ASN A 140 -31.28 83.89 63.71
N LEU A 141 -30.87 82.73 64.24
CA LEU A 141 -29.45 82.39 64.42
C LEU A 141 -28.77 82.16 63.06
N VAL A 142 -29.40 81.41 62.16
CA VAL A 142 -28.84 81.19 60.81
C VAL A 142 -28.74 82.51 60.03
N LYS A 143 -29.68 83.44 60.26
CA LYS A 143 -29.60 84.79 59.70
C LYS A 143 -28.31 85.52 60.11
N THR A 144 -27.74 85.31 61.31
CA THR A 144 -26.51 86.03 61.71
C THR A 144 -25.28 85.63 60.90
N TYR A 145 -25.32 84.49 60.20
CA TYR A 145 -24.25 84.00 59.33
C TYR A 145 -24.56 84.16 57.84
N GLN A 146 -25.73 84.71 57.51
CA GLN A 146 -26.10 85.04 56.14
C GLN A 146 -25.81 86.50 55.86
N ASP A 147 -25.45 86.79 54.61
CA ASP A 147 -25.28 88.16 54.14
C ASP A 147 -26.63 88.89 53.96
N SER A 148 -27.77 88.18 54.00
CA SER A 148 -29.10 88.72 53.73
C SER A 148 -29.79 89.37 54.95
N THR A 149 -30.45 90.51 54.73
CA THR A 149 -31.20 91.26 55.75
C THR A 149 -32.57 90.65 56.07
N GLN A 150 -33.10 89.75 55.24
CA GLN A 150 -34.34 89.03 55.50
C GLN A 150 -34.06 87.69 56.17
N ARG A 151 -34.97 87.25 57.05
CA ARG A 151 -34.79 85.98 57.75
C ARG A 151 -35.03 84.82 56.77
N PRO A 152 -34.12 83.84 56.66
CA PRO A 152 -34.28 82.72 55.76
C PRO A 152 -35.56 81.97 56.07
N THR A 153 -36.24 81.44 55.06
CA THR A 153 -37.45 80.63 55.25
C THR A 153 -37.11 79.33 55.99
N ALA A 154 -38.11 78.71 56.63
CA ALA A 154 -37.86 77.44 57.30
C ALA A 154 -37.38 76.36 56.32
N LEU A 155 -37.90 76.38 55.08
CA LEU A 155 -37.46 75.50 54.01
C LEU A 155 -35.99 75.71 53.63
N ALA A 156 -35.53 76.96 53.50
CA ALA A 156 -34.14 77.25 53.16
C ALA A 156 -33.16 76.77 54.24
N VAL A 157 -33.48 76.95 55.52
CA VAL A 157 -32.64 76.47 56.62
C VAL A 157 -32.62 74.94 56.69
N ALA A 158 -33.78 74.29 56.49
CA ALA A 158 -33.85 72.84 56.45
C ALA A 158 -33.01 72.23 55.31
N HIS A 159 -32.94 72.93 54.17
CA HIS A 159 -32.15 72.52 53.01
C HIS A 159 -30.64 72.74 53.20
N ASP A 160 -30.23 73.94 53.61
CA ASP A 160 -28.81 74.32 53.57
C ASP A 160 -27.99 73.75 54.73
N LEU A 161 -28.61 73.54 55.89
CA LEU A 161 -27.87 73.18 57.11
C LEU A 161 -27.16 71.81 57.01
N PRO A 162 -27.75 70.76 56.42
CA PRO A 162 -27.03 69.52 56.10
C PRO A 162 -25.87 69.72 55.10
N ILE A 163 -26.05 70.57 54.08
CA ILE A 163 -25.02 70.84 53.05
C ILE A 163 -23.81 71.53 53.68
N LEU A 164 -24.04 72.51 54.56
CA LEU A 164 -22.96 73.21 55.27
C LEU A 164 -22.13 72.28 56.17
N GLN A 165 -22.78 71.31 56.83
CA GLN A 165 -22.08 70.29 57.63
C GLN A 165 -21.17 69.41 56.75
N HIS A 166 -21.65 69.02 55.57
CA HIS A 166 -20.89 68.21 54.63
C HIS A 166 -19.63 68.95 54.12
N ILE A 167 -19.77 70.21 53.69
CA ILE A 167 -18.65 71.05 53.24
C ILE A 167 -17.56 71.16 54.32
N GLN A 168 -17.95 71.40 55.58
CA GLN A 168 -17.00 71.52 56.70
C GLN A 168 -16.18 70.24 56.89
N SER A 169 -16.79 69.06 56.71
CA SER A 169 -16.10 67.78 56.87
C SER A 169 -15.06 67.53 55.78
N GLN A 170 -15.37 67.84 54.52
CA GLN A 170 -14.50 67.58 53.37
C GLN A 170 -13.29 68.52 53.30
N GLN A 171 -13.44 69.77 53.74
CA GLN A 171 -12.33 70.73 53.72
C GLN A 171 -11.20 70.31 54.67
N ARG A 172 -11.53 69.62 55.77
CA ARG A 172 -10.53 69.00 56.65
C ARG A 172 -9.79 67.86 55.96
N GLN A 173 -10.48 67.04 55.17
CA GLN A 173 -9.85 65.94 54.43
C GLN A 173 -8.89 66.45 53.35
N PHE A 174 -9.26 67.52 52.62
CA PHE A 174 -8.40 68.12 51.60
C PHE A 174 -7.08 68.66 52.19
N THR A 175 -7.14 69.30 53.36
CA THR A 175 -5.95 69.84 54.05
C THR A 175 -4.94 68.74 54.42
N GLU A 176 -5.40 67.53 54.69
CA GLU A 176 -4.52 66.40 55.00
C GLU A 176 -3.84 65.85 53.73
N CYS A 177 -4.54 65.83 52.59
CA CYS A 177 -3.98 65.44 51.30
C CYS A 177 -2.91 66.42 50.80
N GLU A 178 -3.11 67.73 51.03
CA GLU A 178 -2.16 68.78 50.65
C GLU A 178 -0.76 68.56 51.24
N LYS A 179 -0.67 68.13 52.51
CA LYS A 179 0.61 67.84 53.17
C LYS A 179 1.42 66.74 52.48
N GLN A 180 0.75 65.79 51.82
CA GLN A 180 1.41 64.65 51.18
C GLN A 180 1.90 64.97 49.77
N LEU A 181 1.20 65.84 49.04
CA LEU A 181 1.43 66.08 47.61
C LEU A 181 2.26 67.32 47.31
N ALA A 182 2.12 68.41 48.07
CA ALA A 182 2.75 69.69 47.78
C ALA A 182 4.29 69.59 47.67
N ASN A 183 4.94 68.86 48.58
CA ASN A 183 6.39 68.68 48.58
C ASN A 183 6.90 67.84 47.40
N LYS A 184 6.13 66.84 46.93
CA LYS A 184 6.55 65.94 45.84
C LYS A 184 6.35 66.57 44.47
N LEU A 185 5.27 67.33 44.29
CA LEU A 185 4.96 68.01 43.02
C LEU A 185 5.75 69.31 42.85
N GLY A 186 6.26 69.90 43.95
CA GLY A 186 7.13 71.08 43.91
C GLY A 186 6.49 72.23 43.14
N SER A 187 7.15 72.71 42.08
CA SER A 187 6.65 73.80 41.24
C SER A 187 5.35 73.48 40.48
N TYR A 188 4.93 72.21 40.43
CA TYR A 188 3.69 71.81 39.77
C TYR A 188 2.46 71.89 40.71
N TRP A 189 2.61 72.18 42.01
CA TRP A 189 1.49 72.32 42.95
C TRP A 189 0.82 73.71 42.88
N GLN A 190 -0.51 73.76 42.70
CA GLN A 190 -1.31 75.00 42.68
C GLN A 190 -2.57 74.94 43.60
N GLY A 191 -2.57 74.08 44.63
CA GLY A 191 -3.72 73.93 45.52
C GLY A 191 -4.94 73.29 44.84
N GLU A 192 -6.15 73.77 45.15
CA GLU A 192 -7.43 73.25 44.59
C GLU A 192 -7.48 73.34 43.03
N ASP A 193 -6.61 74.14 42.40
CA ASP A 193 -6.59 74.39 40.94
C ASP A 193 -5.42 73.69 40.20
N SER A 194 -4.70 72.78 40.85
CA SER A 194 -3.63 72.01 40.20
C SER A 194 -4.12 71.25 38.96
N ALA A 195 -3.22 71.01 37.99
CA ALA A 195 -3.52 70.31 36.74
C ALA A 195 -3.66 68.79 36.93
N TRP A 196 -4.61 68.38 37.77
CA TRP A 196 -4.82 67.00 38.22
C TRP A 196 -4.92 66.00 37.07
N GLN A 197 -5.58 66.39 35.97
CA GLN A 197 -5.76 65.54 34.79
C GLN A 197 -4.43 65.21 34.08
N SER A 198 -3.50 66.17 34.02
CA SER A 198 -2.18 65.95 33.40
C SER A 198 -1.33 65.00 34.25
N PHE A 199 -1.45 65.07 35.58
CA PHE A 199 -0.73 64.17 36.46
C PHE A 199 -1.24 62.73 36.37
N GLU A 200 -2.56 62.54 36.33
CA GLU A 200 -3.17 61.23 36.07
C GLU A 200 -2.72 60.67 34.72
N THR A 201 -2.68 61.50 33.67
CA THR A 201 -2.31 61.06 32.31
C THR A 201 -0.87 60.56 32.26
N ILE A 202 0.09 61.30 32.83
CA ILE A 202 1.51 60.91 32.80
C ILE A 202 1.78 59.74 33.75
N HIS A 203 1.09 59.67 34.89
CA HIS A 203 1.16 58.48 35.75
C HIS A 203 0.66 57.25 34.98
N ASN A 204 -0.47 57.34 34.29
CA ASN A 204 -1.03 56.26 33.50
C ASN A 204 -0.10 55.85 32.34
N GLN A 205 0.50 56.80 31.63
CA GLN A 205 1.51 56.53 30.60
C GLN A 205 2.74 55.80 31.17
N TRP A 206 3.21 56.19 32.35
CA TRP A 206 4.31 55.50 33.02
C TRP A 206 3.95 54.09 33.44
N GLN A 207 2.71 53.88 33.91
CA GLN A 207 2.21 52.53 34.19
C GLN A 207 2.06 51.71 32.91
N GLU A 208 1.61 52.31 31.80
CA GLU A 208 1.50 51.65 30.49
C GLU A 208 2.88 51.22 29.97
N ILE A 209 3.90 52.09 30.07
CA ILE A 209 5.29 51.74 29.74
C ILE A 209 5.79 50.60 30.65
N LYS A 210 5.54 50.69 31.97
CA LYS A 210 5.89 49.61 32.90
C LYS A 210 5.19 48.29 32.55
N GLN A 211 3.92 48.33 32.13
CA GLN A 211 3.17 47.15 31.73
C GLN A 211 3.71 46.52 30.44
N ILE A 212 4.03 47.33 29.43
CA ILE A 212 4.58 46.85 28.15
C ILE A 212 5.89 46.10 28.37
N VAL A 213 6.70 46.54 29.32
CA VAL A 213 8.04 46.00 29.57
C VAL A 213 8.10 45.16 30.86
N ALA A 214 6.98 44.95 31.55
CA ALA A 214 6.91 44.28 32.86
C ALA A 214 7.54 42.88 32.85
N SER A 215 7.48 42.20 31.69
CA SER A 215 8.06 40.88 31.49
C SER A 215 9.56 40.88 31.13
N SER A 216 10.12 42.04 30.78
CA SER A 216 11.39 42.12 30.04
C SER A 216 12.44 43.05 30.67
N ILE A 217 12.02 44.11 31.37
CA ILE A 217 12.92 45.02 32.10
C ILE A 217 12.38 45.19 33.52
N ILE A 218 13.14 44.67 34.49
CA ILE A 218 12.79 44.75 35.92
C ILE A 218 13.41 46.00 36.56
N ASP A 219 14.56 46.46 36.04
CA ASP A 219 15.28 47.61 36.56
C ASP A 219 14.73 48.93 35.97
N GLN A 220 14.21 49.78 36.86
CA GLN A 220 13.68 51.10 36.53
C GLN A 220 14.73 52.02 35.89
N ALA A 221 16.02 51.85 36.19
CA ALA A 221 17.10 52.63 35.58
C ALA A 221 17.36 52.21 34.12
N ILE A 222 17.28 50.92 33.82
CA ILE A 222 17.38 50.40 32.45
C ILE A 222 16.18 50.87 31.63
N LEU A 223 14.97 50.84 32.22
CA LEU A 223 13.76 51.32 31.55
C LEU A 223 13.84 52.81 31.19
N LEU A 224 14.40 53.64 32.06
CA LEU A 224 14.62 55.06 31.77
C LEU A 224 15.64 55.27 30.64
N LYS A 225 16.74 54.49 30.61
CA LYS A 225 17.71 54.52 29.51
C LYS A 225 17.09 54.07 28.19
N ALA A 226 16.27 53.03 28.20
CA ALA A 226 15.57 52.53 27.02
C ALA A 226 14.58 53.57 26.47
N VAL A 227 13.84 54.24 27.36
CA VAL A 227 12.95 55.36 27.01
C VAL A 227 13.73 56.52 26.39
N GLU A 228 14.85 56.93 26.99
CA GLU A 228 15.69 58.01 26.46
C GLU A 228 16.33 57.65 25.11
N PHE A 229 16.83 56.41 24.97
CA PHE A 229 17.40 55.89 23.72
C PHE A 229 16.36 55.89 22.59
N SER A 230 15.14 55.42 22.89
CA SER A 230 14.01 55.34 21.93
C SER A 230 13.52 56.71 21.47
N LYS A 231 13.78 57.77 22.23
CA LYS A 231 13.47 59.15 21.81
C LYS A 231 14.45 59.68 20.76
N ASN A 232 15.68 59.18 20.77
CA ASN A 232 16.80 59.70 19.99
C ASN A 232 17.18 58.83 18.77
N HIS A 233 16.58 57.63 18.62
CA HIS A 233 16.88 56.69 17.53
C HIS A 233 15.61 56.22 16.83
N ASP A 234 15.69 56.02 15.52
CA ASP A 234 14.58 55.55 14.67
C ASP A 234 14.69 54.04 14.38
N LEU A 235 13.53 53.39 14.22
CA LEU A 235 13.38 51.96 13.95
C LEU A 235 13.30 51.62 12.45
N ASP A 236 13.39 52.61 11.57
CA ASP A 236 13.24 52.42 10.12
C ASP A 236 14.28 51.46 9.52
N GLU A 237 15.57 51.65 9.81
CA GLU A 237 16.65 50.79 9.29
C GLU A 237 16.46 49.32 9.73
N LEU A 238 16.16 49.11 11.01
CA LEU A 238 15.91 47.79 11.58
C LEU A 238 14.68 47.13 10.93
N THR A 239 13.61 47.90 10.73
CA THR A 239 12.37 47.39 10.11
C THR A 239 12.60 47.01 8.65
N GLN A 240 13.42 47.77 7.92
CA GLN A 240 13.80 47.45 6.53
C GLN A 240 14.65 46.18 6.45
N ASN A 241 15.65 46.02 7.32
CA ASN A 241 16.49 44.82 7.35
C ASN A 241 15.67 43.55 7.67
N ILE A 242 14.72 43.64 8.60
CA ILE A 242 13.78 42.56 8.91
C ILE A 242 12.95 42.20 7.67
N ALA A 243 12.36 43.20 7.00
CA ALA A 243 11.53 42.97 5.83
C ALA A 243 12.32 42.33 4.67
N GLN A 244 13.59 42.69 4.48
CA GLN A 244 14.46 42.08 3.48
C GLN A 244 14.70 40.59 3.77
N VAL A 245 15.05 40.23 5.01
CA VAL A 245 15.24 38.84 5.42
C VAL A 245 13.93 38.03 5.26
N GLU A 246 12.79 38.60 5.69
CA GLU A 246 11.47 37.94 5.55
C GLU A 246 11.09 37.68 4.09
N ASN A 247 11.39 38.63 3.19
CA ASN A 247 11.15 38.47 1.77
C ASN A 247 12.02 37.34 1.19
N THR A 248 13.32 37.32 1.50
CA THR A 248 14.23 36.26 1.05
C THR A 248 13.83 34.89 1.57
N PHE A 249 13.45 34.78 2.85
CA PHE A 249 12.89 33.54 3.42
C PHE A 249 11.64 33.08 2.67
N SER A 250 10.72 34.00 2.36
CA SER A 250 9.49 33.68 1.63
C SER A 250 9.78 33.18 0.21
N GLN A 251 10.80 33.72 -0.45
CA GLN A 251 11.22 33.28 -1.79
C GLN A 251 11.91 31.91 -1.78
N LEU A 252 12.76 31.65 -0.79
CA LEU A 252 13.37 30.31 -0.59
C LEU A 252 12.32 29.24 -0.25
N LEU A 253 11.27 29.61 0.49
CA LEU A 253 10.15 28.74 0.85
C LEU A 253 9.08 28.60 -0.24
N ASN A 254 9.18 29.34 -1.35
CA ASN A 254 8.17 29.28 -2.42
C ASN A 254 8.21 28.01 -3.27
N ASP A 255 9.10 27.06 -2.97
CA ASP A 255 9.07 25.72 -3.55
C ASP A 255 7.82 24.95 -3.08
N HIS A 256 6.89 24.73 -4.02
CA HIS A 256 5.63 24.01 -3.80
C HIS A 256 5.84 22.57 -3.29
N VAL A 257 7.03 21.98 -3.46
CA VAL A 257 7.38 20.64 -2.98
C VAL A 257 7.69 20.64 -1.48
N LEU A 258 8.29 21.73 -0.98
CA LEU A 258 8.70 21.88 0.43
C LEU A 258 7.59 22.49 1.29
N LYS A 259 6.65 23.24 0.71
CA LYS A 259 5.53 23.88 1.43
C LYS A 259 4.62 22.91 2.20
N GLY A 260 4.64 21.62 1.89
CA GLY A 260 3.75 20.62 2.49
C GLY A 260 4.38 19.72 3.56
N ASP A 261 5.68 19.90 3.86
CA ASP A 261 6.40 19.03 4.78
C ASP A 261 6.37 19.61 6.21
N THR A 262 5.65 18.93 7.10
CA THR A 262 5.46 19.34 8.50
C THR A 262 6.72 19.20 9.36
N GLU A 263 7.76 18.53 8.84
CA GLU A 263 9.04 18.36 9.53
C GLU A 263 10.02 19.53 9.28
N ILE A 264 9.66 20.49 8.42
CA ILE A 264 10.51 21.66 8.13
C ILE A 264 10.28 22.75 9.16
N THR A 265 11.30 23.02 9.98
CA THR A 265 11.35 24.22 10.83
C THR A 265 11.31 25.47 9.96
N ALA A 266 10.37 26.38 10.23
CA ALA A 266 10.30 27.64 9.51
C ALA A 266 11.60 28.43 9.71
N TYR A 267 12.12 29.05 8.64
CA TYR A 267 13.34 29.86 8.71
C TYR A 267 13.28 30.95 9.80
N SER A 268 12.08 31.41 10.18
CA SER A 268 11.90 32.36 11.29
C SER A 268 12.34 31.84 12.65
N ASP A 269 12.31 30.52 12.85
CA ASP A 269 12.56 29.86 14.14
C ASP A 269 13.95 29.20 14.22
N ILE A 270 14.68 29.14 13.10
CA ILE A 270 16.04 28.59 13.03
C ILE A 270 17.05 29.64 13.49
N ASP A 271 18.09 29.20 14.21
CA ASP A 271 19.19 30.07 14.63
C ASP A 271 19.90 30.69 13.41
N PHE A 272 20.20 31.99 13.45
CA PHE A 272 20.85 32.71 12.37
C PHE A 272 22.21 32.10 11.97
N ASN A 273 23.00 31.61 12.93
CA ASN A 273 24.27 30.95 12.65
C ASN A 273 24.04 29.57 12.01
N GLU A 274 23.01 28.84 12.47
CA GLU A 274 22.63 27.57 11.88
C GLU A 274 22.15 27.76 10.42
N ILE A 275 21.41 28.83 10.13
CA ILE A 275 21.03 29.17 8.75
C ILE A 275 22.28 29.40 7.90
N ILE A 276 23.23 30.21 8.39
CA ILE A 276 24.48 30.50 7.68
C ILE A 276 25.27 29.22 7.42
N GLU A 277 25.42 28.35 8.42
CA GLU A 277 26.13 27.08 8.29
C GLU A 277 25.44 26.14 7.28
N ARG A 278 24.11 26.00 7.37
CA ARG A 278 23.32 25.22 6.42
C ARG A 278 23.50 25.72 4.98
N GLN A 279 23.50 27.04 4.76
CA GLN A 279 23.73 27.59 3.41
C GLN A 279 25.13 27.26 2.89
N GLN A 280 26.16 27.38 3.74
CA GLN A 280 27.54 27.03 3.36
C GLN A 280 27.69 25.55 3.02
N GLN A 281 27.04 24.66 3.78
CA GLN A 281 27.04 23.22 3.47
C GLN A 281 26.30 22.92 2.17
N LEU A 282 25.13 23.54 1.93
CA LEU A 282 24.36 23.33 0.70
C LEU A 282 25.13 23.75 -0.56
N GLN A 283 25.95 24.80 -0.49
CA GLN A 283 26.81 25.25 -1.58
C GLN A 283 27.85 24.19 -2.00
N GLN A 284 28.28 23.31 -1.10
CA GLN A 284 29.21 22.22 -1.43
C GLN A 284 28.57 21.13 -2.29
N TYR A 285 27.24 21.03 -2.28
CA TYR A 285 26.48 19.96 -2.93
C TYR A 285 25.63 20.43 -4.11
N VAL A 286 25.93 21.60 -4.70
CA VAL A 286 25.16 22.20 -5.81
C VAL A 286 24.96 21.22 -6.97
N LEU A 287 25.99 20.45 -7.33
CA LEU A 287 25.90 19.44 -8.40
C LEU A 287 24.91 18.30 -8.08
N ALA A 288 24.65 18.04 -6.80
CA ALA A 288 23.75 16.99 -6.33
C ALA A 288 22.29 17.45 -6.16
N TRP A 289 22.00 18.76 -6.22
CA TRP A 289 20.65 19.28 -6.04
C TRP A 289 19.66 18.71 -7.05
N ARG A 290 20.09 18.56 -8.31
CA ARG A 290 19.29 17.93 -9.36
C ARG A 290 18.87 16.51 -8.97
N HIS A 291 19.80 15.72 -8.42
CA HIS A 291 19.52 14.35 -8.00
C HIS A 291 18.56 14.32 -6.81
N TRP A 292 18.73 15.23 -5.85
CA TRP A 292 17.85 15.34 -4.69
C TRP A 292 16.42 15.76 -5.05
N LEU A 293 16.24 16.75 -5.93
CA LEU A 293 14.91 17.19 -6.36
C LEU A 293 14.18 16.12 -7.18
N ASN A 294 14.91 15.41 -8.04
CA ASN A 294 14.37 14.25 -8.73
C ASN A 294 13.95 13.15 -7.74
N TRP A 295 14.76 12.88 -6.72
CA TRP A 295 14.40 11.96 -5.64
C TRP A 295 13.14 12.40 -4.89
N GLN A 296 13.00 13.67 -4.54
CA GLN A 296 11.79 14.18 -3.85
C GLN A 296 10.51 14.03 -4.70
N ALA A 297 10.63 14.23 -6.02
CA ALA A 297 9.52 13.97 -6.95
C ALA A 297 9.13 12.47 -6.94
N ILE A 298 10.12 11.58 -7.02
CA ILE A 298 9.91 10.13 -7.00
C ILE A 298 9.33 9.68 -5.65
N LYS A 299 9.89 10.16 -4.53
CA LYS A 299 9.40 9.91 -3.16
C LYS A 299 7.92 10.28 -3.04
N SER A 300 7.54 11.46 -3.54
CA SER A 300 6.16 11.93 -3.53
C SER A 300 5.22 11.03 -4.34
N GLN A 301 5.69 10.52 -5.49
CA GLN A 301 4.93 9.55 -6.29
C GLN A 301 4.77 8.21 -5.56
N LEU A 302 5.84 7.68 -4.95
CA LEU A 302 5.80 6.45 -4.18
C LEU A 302 4.80 6.55 -3.02
N ILE A 303 4.80 7.66 -2.27
CA ILE A 303 3.86 7.90 -1.18
C ILE A 303 2.41 7.94 -1.69
N LYS A 304 2.14 8.64 -2.81
CA LYS A 304 0.81 8.69 -3.43
C LYS A 304 0.32 7.31 -3.86
N SER A 305 1.22 6.44 -4.30
CA SER A 305 0.92 5.06 -4.67
C SER A 305 0.84 4.10 -3.46
N GLY A 306 0.88 4.61 -2.22
CA GLY A 306 0.78 3.81 -1.00
C GLY A 306 2.09 3.14 -0.55
N LEU A 307 3.21 3.43 -1.21
CA LEU A 307 4.53 2.83 -0.94
C LEU A 307 5.38 3.68 0.02
N LYS A 308 4.74 4.34 0.99
CA LYS A 308 5.43 5.19 1.98
C LYS A 308 6.58 4.45 2.69
N PRO A 309 6.42 3.23 3.23
CA PRO A 309 7.50 2.55 3.95
C PRO A 309 8.76 2.34 3.09
N LEU A 310 8.58 1.94 1.82
CA LEU A 310 9.68 1.73 0.88
C LEU A 310 10.44 3.03 0.58
N ALA A 311 9.70 4.13 0.40
CA ALA A 311 10.30 5.43 0.11
C ALA A 311 11.21 5.92 1.27
N PHE A 312 10.85 5.62 2.52
CA PHE A 312 11.68 5.95 3.68
C PHE A 312 12.83 4.95 3.88
N GLU A 313 12.62 3.66 3.63
CA GLU A 313 13.71 2.66 3.72
C GLU A 313 14.84 2.96 2.72
N LEU A 314 14.50 3.32 1.48
CA LEU A 314 15.48 3.69 0.44
C LEU A 314 16.28 4.96 0.78
N LEU A 315 15.73 5.85 1.61
CA LEU A 315 16.43 7.07 2.04
C LEU A 315 17.52 6.77 3.10
N HIS A 316 17.26 5.81 4.00
CA HIS A 316 18.13 5.52 5.12
C HIS A 316 19.09 4.34 4.88
N ALA A 317 18.69 3.40 4.01
CA ALA A 317 19.45 2.23 3.66
C ALA A 317 19.53 2.14 2.14
N PRO A 318 20.56 2.73 1.50
CA PRO A 318 20.77 2.55 0.07
C PRO A 318 20.98 1.07 -0.21
N LEU A 319 20.02 0.48 -0.91
CA LEU A 319 20.08 -0.90 -1.36
C LEU A 319 20.63 -0.91 -2.78
N ASP A 320 21.38 -1.97 -3.08
CA ASP A 320 21.66 -2.33 -4.46
C ASP A 320 20.33 -2.58 -5.22
N LEU A 321 20.28 -2.21 -6.50
CA LEU A 321 19.06 -2.21 -7.30
C LEU A 321 18.40 -3.60 -7.34
N ASP A 322 19.19 -4.66 -7.53
CA ASP A 322 18.68 -6.02 -7.60
C ASP A 322 18.12 -6.48 -6.26
N ALA A 323 18.78 -6.11 -5.16
CA ALA A 323 18.32 -6.39 -3.82
C ALA A 323 17.00 -5.67 -3.51
N ALA A 324 16.86 -4.40 -3.93
CA ALA A 324 15.65 -3.61 -3.75
C ALA A 324 14.46 -4.22 -4.53
N LEU A 325 14.66 -4.56 -5.81
CA LEU A 325 13.64 -5.19 -6.65
C LEU A 325 13.20 -6.54 -6.08
N LYS A 326 14.14 -7.36 -5.61
CA LYS A 326 13.83 -8.65 -4.99
C LYS A 326 12.99 -8.49 -3.72
N ARG A 327 13.36 -7.55 -2.82
CA ARG A 327 12.59 -7.25 -1.60
C ARG A 327 11.17 -6.76 -1.93
N LEU A 328 11.04 -5.86 -2.91
CA LEU A 328 9.75 -5.35 -3.38
C LEU A 328 8.85 -6.51 -3.86
N ASN A 329 9.37 -7.37 -4.75
CA ASN A 329 8.61 -8.50 -5.28
C ASN A 329 8.17 -9.48 -4.19
N ILE A 330 9.04 -9.78 -3.22
CA ILE A 330 8.70 -10.65 -2.09
C ILE A 330 7.58 -10.04 -1.23
N ASN A 331 7.68 -8.76 -0.90
CA ASN A 331 6.67 -8.09 -0.08
C ASN A 331 5.33 -7.93 -0.80
N LEU A 332 5.35 -7.62 -2.10
CA LEU A 332 4.14 -7.60 -2.94
C LEU A 332 3.50 -8.99 -2.99
N ALA A 333 4.27 -10.04 -3.25
CA ALA A 333 3.77 -11.41 -3.29
C ALA A 333 3.18 -11.83 -1.94
N ARG A 334 3.84 -11.52 -0.82
CA ARG A 334 3.32 -11.78 0.53
C ARG A 334 2.00 -11.06 0.78
N HIS A 335 1.93 -9.76 0.50
CA HIS A 335 0.70 -8.99 0.69
C HIS A 335 -0.44 -9.54 -0.17
N TRP A 336 -0.15 -9.87 -1.43
CA TRP A 336 -1.11 -10.48 -2.33
C TRP A 336 -1.61 -11.84 -1.84
N ILE A 337 -0.70 -12.72 -1.39
CA ILE A 337 -1.06 -14.03 -0.81
C ILE A 337 -1.97 -13.82 0.42
N THR A 338 -1.56 -12.97 1.36
CA THR A 338 -2.37 -12.69 2.56
C THR A 338 -3.76 -12.14 2.19
N HIS A 339 -3.83 -11.22 1.23
CA HIS A 339 -5.09 -10.66 0.75
C HIS A 339 -5.98 -11.72 0.10
N LYS A 340 -5.43 -12.54 -0.79
CA LYS A 340 -6.17 -13.61 -1.47
C LYS A 340 -6.65 -14.68 -0.50
N PHE A 341 -5.79 -15.15 0.40
CA PHE A 341 -6.18 -16.10 1.44
C PHE A 341 -7.27 -15.53 2.34
N SER A 342 -7.23 -14.24 2.70
CA SER A 342 -8.30 -13.62 3.50
C SER A 342 -9.67 -13.58 2.81
N GLN A 343 -9.71 -13.57 1.47
CA GLN A 343 -10.96 -13.57 0.68
C GLN A 343 -11.53 -14.97 0.43
N HIS A 344 -10.71 -16.01 0.61
CA HIS A 344 -11.04 -17.40 0.28
C HIS A 344 -10.89 -18.29 1.53
N PRO A 345 -11.96 -18.42 2.36
CA PRO A 345 -11.94 -19.24 3.58
C PRO A 345 -11.44 -20.67 3.35
N GLU A 346 -11.76 -21.25 2.19
CA GLU A 346 -11.30 -22.56 1.74
C GLU A 346 -9.77 -22.71 1.70
N LEU A 347 -9.03 -21.65 1.38
CA LEU A 347 -7.56 -21.64 1.39
C LEU A 347 -7.01 -21.51 2.82
N ASN A 348 -7.69 -20.76 3.70
CA ASN A 348 -7.27 -20.63 5.11
C ASN A 348 -7.53 -21.89 5.94
N GLN A 349 -8.58 -22.63 5.60
CA GLN A 349 -8.98 -23.85 6.31
C GLN A 349 -8.36 -25.11 5.69
N PHE A 350 -7.58 -24.97 4.61
CA PHE A 350 -6.94 -26.09 3.96
C PHE A 350 -5.91 -26.74 4.89
N ASN A 351 -6.15 -28.00 5.22
CA ASN A 351 -5.23 -28.84 5.98
C ASN A 351 -4.71 -29.94 5.04
N SER A 352 -3.44 -29.83 4.65
CA SER A 352 -2.81 -30.76 3.70
C SER A 352 -2.88 -32.21 4.20
N GLN A 353 -2.64 -32.45 5.49
CA GLN A 353 -2.66 -33.79 6.06
C GLN A 353 -4.06 -34.42 6.00
N GLN A 354 -5.11 -33.66 6.33
CA GLN A 354 -6.48 -34.16 6.23
C GLN A 354 -6.90 -34.37 4.77
N HIS A 355 -6.44 -33.52 3.86
CA HIS A 355 -6.72 -33.66 2.44
C HIS A 355 -6.06 -34.92 1.86
N GLU A 356 -4.79 -35.14 2.18
CA GLU A 356 -4.05 -36.34 1.77
C GLU A 356 -4.72 -37.62 2.30
N GLN A 357 -5.13 -37.62 3.57
CA GLN A 357 -5.87 -38.75 4.15
C GLN A 357 -7.20 -39.01 3.43
N LYS A 358 -7.92 -37.96 3.03
CA LYS A 358 -9.15 -38.10 2.23
C LYS A 358 -8.86 -38.70 0.86
N ILE A 359 -7.80 -38.25 0.18
CA ILE A 359 -7.39 -38.81 -1.12
C ILE A 359 -7.04 -40.30 -0.97
N MET A 360 -6.22 -40.65 0.02
CA MET A 360 -5.86 -42.06 0.28
C MET A 360 -7.08 -42.92 0.59
N SER A 361 -7.99 -42.42 1.45
CA SER A 361 -9.22 -43.13 1.78
C SER A 361 -10.13 -43.31 0.57
N PHE A 362 -10.25 -42.28 -0.27
CA PHE A 362 -11.02 -42.36 -1.51
C PHE A 362 -10.43 -43.39 -2.47
N ALA A 363 -9.12 -43.34 -2.72
CA ALA A 363 -8.43 -44.28 -3.60
C ALA A 363 -8.57 -45.73 -3.12
N GLN A 364 -8.48 -45.95 -1.80
CA GLN A 364 -8.71 -47.26 -1.20
C GLN A 364 -10.16 -47.72 -1.41
N GLN A 365 -11.15 -46.88 -1.08
CA GLN A 365 -12.56 -47.21 -1.21
C GLN A 365 -12.97 -47.44 -2.67
N ASP A 366 -12.41 -46.67 -3.61
CA ASP A 366 -12.64 -46.85 -5.04
C ASP A 366 -12.10 -48.20 -5.51
N LYS A 367 -10.89 -48.58 -5.07
CA LYS A 367 -10.33 -49.91 -5.37
C LYS A 367 -11.18 -51.05 -4.77
N GLU A 368 -11.64 -50.90 -3.54
CA GLU A 368 -12.55 -51.86 -2.91
C GLU A 368 -13.88 -51.95 -3.67
N HIS A 369 -14.42 -50.82 -4.13
CA HIS A 369 -15.63 -50.74 -4.93
C HIS A 369 -15.46 -51.42 -6.30
N GLN A 370 -14.36 -51.17 -7.02
CA GLN A 370 -14.05 -51.81 -8.30
C GLN A 370 -13.97 -53.34 -8.16
N LEU A 371 -13.34 -53.83 -7.08
CA LEU A 371 -13.27 -55.26 -6.78
C LEU A 371 -14.66 -55.84 -6.47
N ALA A 372 -15.46 -55.16 -5.65
CA ALA A 372 -16.82 -55.58 -5.33
C ALA A 372 -17.73 -55.59 -6.56
N ALA A 373 -17.64 -54.56 -7.42
CA ALA A 373 -18.38 -54.48 -8.68
C ALA A 373 -17.99 -55.63 -9.62
N SER A 374 -16.69 -55.95 -9.72
CA SER A 374 -16.20 -57.09 -10.49
C SER A 374 -16.78 -58.41 -9.98
N GLN A 375 -16.82 -58.61 -8.67
CA GLN A 375 -17.42 -59.80 -8.04
C GLN A 375 -18.93 -59.88 -8.30
N GLU A 376 -19.65 -58.77 -8.21
CA GLU A 376 -21.08 -58.70 -8.50
C GLU A 376 -21.37 -59.04 -9.97
N ILE A 377 -20.57 -58.53 -10.91
CA ILE A 377 -20.68 -58.89 -12.33
C ILE A 377 -20.50 -60.40 -12.51
N ILE A 378 -19.44 -60.99 -11.92
CA ILE A 378 -19.19 -62.44 -11.97
C ILE A 378 -20.37 -63.22 -11.37
N HIS A 379 -20.92 -62.77 -10.24
CA HIS A 379 -22.04 -63.42 -9.58
C HIS A 379 -23.30 -63.42 -10.47
N ARG A 380 -23.68 -62.26 -11.02
CA ARG A 380 -24.82 -62.14 -11.95
C ARG A 380 -24.65 -63.01 -13.18
N TRP A 381 -23.42 -63.08 -13.70
CA TRP A 381 -23.11 -63.81 -14.92
C TRP A 381 -23.08 -65.33 -14.68
N ASN A 382 -22.61 -65.79 -13.52
CA ASN A 382 -22.68 -67.20 -13.13
C ASN A 382 -24.13 -67.74 -13.07
N ASN A 383 -25.10 -66.89 -12.73
CA ASN A 383 -26.52 -67.26 -12.71
C ASN A 383 -27.09 -67.53 -14.12
N ILE A 384 -26.45 -67.05 -15.19
CA ILE A 384 -26.84 -67.41 -16.57
C ILE A 384 -26.58 -68.90 -16.83
N PHE A 385 -25.62 -69.49 -16.10
CA PHE A 385 -25.21 -70.88 -16.26
C PHE A 385 -25.84 -71.85 -15.27
N THR A 386 -26.68 -71.39 -14.34
CA THR A 386 -27.41 -72.30 -13.43
C THR A 386 -28.46 -73.14 -14.17
N GLU A 387 -28.92 -72.71 -15.35
CA GLU A 387 -29.87 -73.44 -16.21
C GLU A 387 -29.16 -74.25 -17.31
N GLN A 388 -28.13 -75.04 -16.95
CA GLN A 388 -27.28 -75.80 -17.90
C GLN A 388 -28.04 -76.65 -18.93
N ASN A 389 -29.27 -77.07 -18.60
CA ASN A 389 -30.10 -77.88 -19.50
C ASN A 389 -30.51 -77.14 -20.79
N GLN A 390 -30.60 -75.80 -20.78
CA GLN A 390 -31.01 -75.02 -21.95
C GLN A 390 -29.92 -74.98 -23.04
N TYR A 391 -28.64 -75.00 -22.65
CA TYR A 391 -27.49 -74.85 -23.58
C TYR A 391 -26.62 -76.11 -23.69
N LYS A 392 -27.14 -77.26 -23.27
CA LYS A 392 -26.40 -78.54 -23.17
C LYS A 392 -25.63 -78.93 -24.45
N GLY A 393 -26.20 -78.65 -25.62
CA GLY A 393 -25.57 -78.91 -26.91
C GLY A 393 -24.27 -78.12 -27.12
N GLN A 394 -24.31 -76.80 -26.89
CA GLN A 394 -23.16 -75.92 -27.02
C GLN A 394 -22.07 -76.24 -25.99
N TRP A 395 -22.46 -76.51 -24.75
CA TRP A 395 -21.55 -76.97 -23.70
C TRP A 395 -20.84 -78.28 -24.03
N THR A 396 -21.55 -79.21 -24.69
CA THR A 396 -20.96 -80.48 -25.11
C THR A 396 -19.88 -80.27 -26.17
N VAL A 397 -20.12 -79.38 -27.14
CA VAL A 397 -19.13 -78.99 -28.15
C VAL A 397 -17.90 -78.38 -27.49
N LEU A 398 -18.09 -77.37 -26.62
CA LEU A 398 -16.99 -76.69 -25.95
C LEU A 398 -16.16 -77.64 -25.08
N ASN A 399 -16.79 -78.44 -24.23
CA ASN A 399 -16.09 -79.40 -23.36
C ASN A 399 -15.33 -80.46 -24.17
N LYS A 400 -15.88 -80.90 -25.31
CA LYS A 400 -15.19 -81.82 -26.22
C LYS A 400 -13.96 -81.18 -26.86
N GLU A 401 -14.03 -79.91 -27.24
CA GLU A 401 -12.87 -79.18 -27.79
C GLU A 401 -11.81 -78.88 -26.74
N LEU A 402 -12.19 -78.54 -25.50
CA LEU A 402 -11.27 -78.32 -24.38
C LEU A 402 -10.50 -79.60 -23.99
N GLY A 403 -11.11 -80.77 -24.17
CA GLY A 403 -10.47 -82.07 -23.90
C GLY A 403 -9.49 -82.54 -24.97
N LYS A 404 -9.40 -81.88 -26.12
CA LYS A 404 -8.46 -82.25 -27.20
C LYS A 404 -7.07 -81.67 -26.93
N LYS A 405 -6.04 -82.40 -27.36
CA LYS A 405 -4.63 -81.91 -27.36
C LYS A 405 -4.15 -81.40 -28.72
N ARG A 406 -4.84 -81.78 -29.81
CA ARG A 406 -4.50 -81.46 -31.22
C ARG A 406 -5.78 -81.53 -32.07
N ARG A 407 -5.76 -80.93 -33.28
CA ARG A 407 -6.90 -80.89 -34.23
C ARG A 407 -8.17 -80.26 -33.62
N HIS A 408 -7.98 -79.08 -33.04
CA HIS A 408 -9.11 -78.24 -32.59
C HIS A 408 -9.93 -77.77 -33.79
N ILE A 409 -11.22 -77.56 -33.55
CA ILE A 409 -12.08 -76.86 -34.51
C ILE A 409 -11.53 -75.43 -34.69
N PRO A 410 -11.49 -74.88 -35.92
CA PRO A 410 -11.10 -73.49 -36.15
C PRO A 410 -11.95 -72.53 -35.31
N VAL A 411 -11.36 -71.45 -34.79
CA VAL A 411 -12.00 -70.53 -33.83
C VAL A 411 -13.34 -70.01 -34.35
N ARG A 412 -13.42 -69.60 -35.62
CA ARG A 412 -14.66 -69.14 -36.26
C ARG A 412 -15.78 -70.17 -36.20
N GLU A 413 -15.48 -71.42 -36.51
CA GLU A 413 -16.46 -72.50 -36.52
C GLU A 413 -16.87 -72.88 -35.09
N LEU A 414 -15.94 -72.82 -34.13
CA LEU A 414 -16.26 -72.99 -32.72
C LEU A 414 -17.24 -71.90 -32.26
N MET A 415 -16.93 -70.62 -32.49
CA MET A 415 -17.79 -69.49 -32.12
C MET A 415 -19.20 -69.62 -32.72
N ARG A 416 -19.31 -70.11 -33.96
CA ARG A 416 -20.59 -70.37 -34.63
C ARG A 416 -21.39 -71.50 -33.99
N GLN A 417 -20.73 -72.53 -33.44
CA GLN A 417 -21.40 -73.66 -32.80
C GLN A 417 -21.80 -73.38 -31.34
N ILE A 418 -21.23 -72.35 -30.71
CA ILE A 418 -21.48 -72.01 -29.30
C ILE A 418 -21.86 -70.53 -29.07
N PRO A 419 -22.76 -69.91 -29.85
CA PRO A 419 -23.00 -68.47 -29.80
C PRO A 419 -23.50 -67.99 -28.42
N ASP A 420 -24.45 -68.71 -27.83
CA ASP A 420 -25.07 -68.32 -26.55
C ASP A 420 -24.12 -68.58 -25.36
N VAL A 421 -23.42 -69.71 -25.38
CA VAL A 421 -22.41 -70.04 -24.36
C VAL A 421 -21.20 -69.12 -24.47
N LEU A 422 -20.81 -68.68 -25.66
CA LEU A 422 -19.72 -67.74 -25.87
C LEU A 422 -20.02 -66.39 -25.24
N VAL A 423 -21.18 -65.78 -25.53
CA VAL A 423 -21.60 -64.51 -24.91
C VAL A 423 -21.71 -64.70 -23.39
N GLY A 424 -22.27 -65.82 -22.95
CA GLY A 424 -22.32 -66.20 -21.55
C GLY A 424 -20.94 -66.40 -20.91
N LEU A 425 -19.87 -66.76 -21.62
CA LEU A 425 -18.55 -66.91 -21.00
C LEU A 425 -17.72 -65.63 -21.12
N LYS A 426 -17.96 -64.87 -22.18
CA LYS A 426 -17.23 -63.68 -22.59
C LYS A 426 -18.24 -62.62 -23.06
N PRO A 427 -18.85 -61.88 -22.13
CA PRO A 427 -19.82 -60.82 -22.45
C PRO A 427 -19.21 -59.67 -23.25
N CYS A 428 -17.91 -59.47 -23.12
CA CYS A 428 -17.14 -58.47 -23.85
C CYS A 428 -16.07 -59.19 -24.67
N LEU A 429 -16.02 -58.87 -25.97
CA LEU A 429 -15.01 -59.35 -26.90
C LEU A 429 -14.12 -58.17 -27.31
N LEU A 430 -12.82 -58.29 -27.05
CA LEU A 430 -11.81 -57.33 -27.48
C LEU A 430 -11.12 -57.89 -28.72
N MET A 431 -11.31 -57.24 -29.86
CA MET A 431 -10.85 -57.72 -31.17
C MET A 431 -10.46 -56.54 -32.06
N SER A 432 -9.38 -56.70 -32.84
CA SER A 432 -9.11 -55.76 -33.94
C SER A 432 -10.18 -55.90 -35.04
N PRO A 433 -10.38 -54.87 -35.88
CA PRO A 433 -11.33 -54.94 -37.00
C PRO A 433 -11.13 -56.17 -37.90
N LEU A 434 -9.87 -56.51 -38.22
CA LEU A 434 -9.53 -57.71 -38.98
C LEU A 434 -9.95 -59.00 -38.26
N SER A 435 -9.74 -59.07 -36.94
CA SER A 435 -10.15 -60.22 -36.12
C SER A 435 -11.66 -60.39 -36.11
N VAL A 436 -12.42 -59.29 -36.09
CA VAL A 436 -13.89 -59.33 -36.20
C VAL A 436 -14.32 -59.95 -37.52
N ALA A 437 -13.72 -59.54 -38.64
CA ALA A 437 -14.03 -60.10 -39.96
C ALA A 437 -13.61 -61.58 -40.08
N GLN A 438 -12.48 -61.96 -39.46
CA GLN A 438 -11.93 -63.32 -39.54
C GLN A 438 -12.70 -64.33 -38.68
N TYR A 439 -13.08 -63.95 -37.45
CA TYR A 439 -13.58 -64.91 -36.45
C TYR A 439 -15.09 -64.86 -36.22
N LEU A 440 -15.75 -63.72 -36.44
CA LEU A 440 -17.19 -63.60 -36.17
C LEU A 440 -18.01 -63.86 -37.44
N ASP A 441 -18.96 -64.79 -37.35
CA ASP A 441 -19.90 -65.07 -38.45
C ASP A 441 -20.84 -63.90 -38.70
N THR A 442 -21.33 -63.66 -39.91
CA THR A 442 -22.10 -62.45 -40.31
C THR A 442 -23.34 -62.18 -39.43
N GLU A 443 -23.92 -63.23 -38.87
CA GLU A 443 -25.10 -63.17 -37.99
C GLU A 443 -24.79 -62.82 -36.53
N ALA A 444 -23.51 -62.77 -36.12
CA ALA A 444 -23.16 -62.37 -34.75
C ALA A 444 -23.56 -60.91 -34.50
N LYS A 445 -24.40 -60.68 -33.48
CA LYS A 445 -24.92 -59.38 -33.07
C LYS A 445 -24.50 -59.03 -31.65
N PHE A 446 -24.28 -57.75 -31.41
CA PHE A 446 -23.91 -57.17 -30.11
C PHE A 446 -24.85 -56.01 -29.80
N ASP A 447 -25.09 -55.76 -28.50
CA ASP A 447 -25.87 -54.60 -28.10
C ASP A 447 -25.10 -53.30 -28.32
N VAL A 448 -23.78 -53.31 -28.08
CA VAL A 448 -22.89 -52.15 -28.23
C VAL A 448 -21.59 -52.58 -28.91
N VAL A 449 -21.11 -51.76 -29.85
CA VAL A 449 -19.77 -51.85 -30.43
C VAL A 449 -19.00 -50.58 -30.09
N ILE A 450 -17.86 -50.74 -29.42
CA ILE A 450 -16.99 -49.62 -29.02
C ILE A 450 -15.75 -49.65 -29.90
N PHE A 451 -15.50 -48.54 -30.60
CA PHE A 451 -14.23 -48.28 -31.25
C PHE A 451 -13.41 -47.39 -30.33
N ASP A 452 -12.28 -47.90 -29.88
CA ASP A 452 -11.26 -47.13 -29.16
C ASP A 452 -10.12 -46.79 -30.13
N GLU A 453 -9.44 -45.67 -29.91
CA GLU A 453 -8.44 -45.12 -30.85
C GLU A 453 -8.97 -45.02 -32.30
N ALA A 454 -10.23 -44.63 -32.44
CA ALA A 454 -10.97 -44.65 -33.71
C ALA A 454 -10.38 -43.75 -34.80
N SER A 455 -9.54 -42.78 -34.44
CA SER A 455 -8.76 -41.97 -35.39
C SER A 455 -7.74 -42.79 -36.17
N GLN A 456 -7.35 -43.98 -35.69
CA GLN A 456 -6.44 -44.90 -36.38
C GLN A 456 -7.15 -46.03 -37.16
N ILE A 457 -8.49 -46.05 -37.17
CA ILE A 457 -9.24 -47.14 -37.82
C ILE A 457 -9.81 -46.62 -39.15
N PRO A 458 -9.36 -47.15 -40.31
CA PRO A 458 -9.96 -46.82 -41.59
C PRO A 458 -11.43 -47.22 -41.65
N VAL A 459 -12.22 -46.45 -42.40
CA VAL A 459 -13.67 -46.65 -42.51
C VAL A 459 -14.03 -48.08 -42.94
N TRP A 460 -13.36 -48.63 -43.95
CA TRP A 460 -13.66 -49.97 -44.48
C TRP A 460 -13.41 -51.09 -43.46
N ASP A 461 -12.43 -50.92 -42.58
CA ASP A 461 -12.15 -51.88 -41.50
C ASP A 461 -13.23 -51.80 -40.41
N ALA A 462 -13.73 -50.60 -40.10
CA ALA A 462 -14.75 -50.40 -39.07
C ALA A 462 -16.15 -50.90 -39.48
N ILE A 463 -16.55 -50.81 -40.75
CA ILE A 463 -17.92 -51.12 -41.22
C ILE A 463 -18.38 -52.52 -40.81
N GLY A 464 -17.49 -53.51 -40.90
CA GLY A 464 -17.81 -54.92 -40.58
C GLY A 464 -18.14 -55.14 -39.10
N ALA A 465 -17.50 -54.38 -38.20
CA ALA A 465 -17.81 -54.39 -36.77
C ALA A 465 -19.06 -53.54 -36.48
N LEU A 466 -19.18 -52.36 -37.10
CA LEU A 466 -20.29 -51.44 -36.89
C LEU A 466 -21.65 -52.08 -37.22
N ALA A 467 -21.75 -52.84 -38.33
CA ALA A 467 -22.97 -53.52 -38.77
C ALA A 467 -23.50 -54.61 -37.80
N ARG A 468 -22.70 -54.98 -36.78
CA ARG A 468 -23.03 -56.01 -35.79
C ARG A 468 -23.59 -55.42 -34.50
N GLY A 469 -23.41 -54.13 -34.25
CA GLY A 469 -23.91 -53.43 -33.06
C GLY A 469 -25.32 -52.87 -33.24
N LYS A 470 -26.13 -52.86 -32.18
CA LYS A 470 -27.35 -52.03 -32.13
C LYS A 470 -27.03 -50.57 -31.82
N GLN A 471 -25.96 -50.34 -31.05
CA GLN A 471 -25.42 -49.03 -30.72
C GLN A 471 -23.92 -49.04 -30.98
N SER A 472 -23.36 -47.86 -31.28
CA SER A 472 -21.92 -47.69 -31.43
C SER A 472 -21.41 -46.50 -30.64
N ILE A 473 -20.24 -46.67 -30.04
CA ILE A 473 -19.49 -45.62 -29.36
C ILE A 473 -18.16 -45.53 -30.09
N VAL A 474 -17.82 -44.32 -30.57
CA VAL A 474 -16.58 -44.05 -31.30
C VAL A 474 -15.76 -43.11 -30.42
N VAL A 475 -14.63 -43.59 -29.94
CA VAL A 475 -13.71 -42.88 -29.04
C VAL A 475 -12.38 -42.72 -29.76
N GLY A 476 -11.85 -41.50 -29.79
CA GLY A 476 -10.57 -41.20 -30.40
C GLY A 476 -10.30 -39.70 -30.42
N ASP A 477 -9.19 -39.30 -31.02
CA ASP A 477 -8.76 -37.91 -31.07
C ASP A 477 -8.29 -37.56 -32.49
N ASN A 478 -9.02 -36.66 -33.16
CA ASN A 478 -8.72 -36.19 -34.52
C ASN A 478 -7.54 -35.20 -34.59
N LYS A 479 -6.80 -35.02 -33.49
CA LYS A 479 -5.53 -34.31 -33.43
C LYS A 479 -4.33 -35.24 -33.26
N GLN A 480 -4.57 -36.53 -33.07
CA GLN A 480 -3.52 -37.56 -33.05
C GLN A 480 -3.32 -38.14 -34.46
N MET A 481 -2.40 -39.11 -34.58
CA MET A 481 -2.02 -39.66 -35.88
C MET A 481 -3.21 -40.36 -36.57
N PRO A 482 -3.45 -40.07 -37.86
CA PRO A 482 -4.44 -40.78 -38.68
C PRO A 482 -3.91 -42.17 -39.08
N PRO A 483 -4.74 -43.03 -39.70
CA PRO A 483 -4.30 -44.31 -40.23
C PRO A 483 -3.39 -44.11 -41.45
N THR A 484 -2.30 -44.85 -41.53
CA THR A 484 -1.33 -44.77 -42.63
C THR A 484 -1.41 -45.97 -43.58
N SER A 485 -1.32 -45.75 -44.90
CA SER A 485 -1.40 -46.82 -45.91
C SER A 485 -0.07 -47.58 -46.12
N PHE A 486 0.27 -48.55 -45.26
CA PHE A 486 1.51 -49.33 -45.43
C PHE A 486 1.44 -50.49 -46.45
N PHE A 487 0.24 -50.91 -46.87
CA PHE A 487 0.03 -52.13 -47.67
C PHE A 487 -0.23 -51.89 -49.18
N GLY A 488 0.04 -50.68 -49.70
CA GLY A 488 -0.30 -50.30 -51.07
C GLY A 488 0.70 -50.68 -52.19
N LYS A 489 1.93 -51.12 -51.89
CA LYS A 489 2.94 -51.50 -52.90
C LYS A 489 3.54 -52.86 -52.55
N GLY A 490 3.45 -53.81 -53.48
CA GLY A 490 3.70 -55.23 -53.24
C GLY A 490 5.16 -55.61 -52.99
N ASP A 491 5.34 -56.60 -52.11
CA ASP A 491 6.33 -57.71 -52.08
C ASP A 491 7.79 -57.54 -52.58
N SER A 492 8.30 -56.33 -52.75
CA SER A 492 9.74 -56.09 -52.88
C SER A 492 10.27 -55.39 -51.64
N GLU A 493 11.04 -56.13 -50.82
CA GLU A 493 11.83 -55.63 -49.68
C GLU A 493 12.99 -54.69 -50.09
N GLU A 494 13.02 -54.22 -51.33
CA GLU A 494 13.98 -53.24 -51.83
C GLU A 494 13.30 -51.88 -51.98
N GLU A 495 13.80 -50.89 -51.22
CA GLU A 495 13.47 -49.47 -51.30
C GLU A 495 11.99 -49.11 -51.07
N ILE A 496 11.53 -49.23 -49.82
CA ILE A 496 10.52 -48.28 -49.33
C ILE A 496 11.25 -46.95 -49.15
N ASP A 497 11.23 -46.11 -50.17
CA ASP A 497 11.37 -44.68 -49.93
C ASP A 497 10.25 -44.30 -48.96
N GLU A 498 10.60 -43.74 -47.80
CA GLU A 498 9.70 -43.08 -46.84
C GLU A 498 9.01 -41.84 -47.48
N GLU A 499 8.90 -41.77 -48.81
CA GLU A 499 8.18 -40.73 -49.52
C GLU A 499 6.67 -41.02 -49.51
N VAL A 500 6.00 -40.34 -48.58
CA VAL A 500 4.56 -40.04 -48.52
C VAL A 500 3.66 -41.27 -48.39
N THR A 501 3.55 -41.79 -47.16
CA THR A 501 2.37 -42.53 -46.72
C THR A 501 1.18 -41.57 -46.76
N GLU A 502 0.17 -41.85 -47.60
CA GLU A 502 -1.05 -41.02 -47.63
C GLU A 502 -1.88 -41.28 -46.36
N ASP A 503 -2.28 -40.20 -45.69
CA ASP A 503 -3.22 -40.25 -44.57
C ASP A 503 -4.58 -40.74 -45.07
N LEU A 504 -5.12 -41.76 -44.41
CA LEU A 504 -6.43 -42.33 -44.73
C LEU A 504 -7.53 -41.67 -43.90
N GLU A 505 -8.76 -41.64 -44.42
CA GLU A 505 -9.92 -41.20 -43.65
C GLU A 505 -10.27 -42.24 -42.57
N SER A 506 -10.37 -41.78 -41.32
CA SER A 506 -10.73 -42.62 -40.19
C SER A 506 -12.25 -42.67 -39.97
N ILE A 507 -12.74 -43.70 -39.28
CA ILE A 507 -14.15 -43.77 -38.87
C ILE A 507 -14.54 -42.61 -37.95
N LEU A 508 -13.59 -42.07 -37.17
CA LEU A 508 -13.83 -40.89 -36.34
C LEU A 508 -14.08 -39.64 -37.20
N ASP A 509 -13.26 -39.42 -38.22
CA ASP A 509 -13.40 -38.26 -39.11
C ASP A 509 -14.74 -38.28 -39.85
N GLU A 510 -15.16 -39.46 -40.33
CA GLU A 510 -16.48 -39.65 -40.94
C GLU A 510 -17.62 -39.36 -39.96
N CYS A 511 -17.51 -39.81 -38.70
CA CYS A 511 -18.51 -39.51 -37.68
C CYS A 511 -18.63 -38.01 -37.38
N LEU A 512 -17.49 -37.30 -37.38
CA LEU A 512 -17.44 -35.85 -37.20
C LEU A 512 -18.00 -35.12 -38.42
N ALA A 513 -17.66 -35.55 -39.64
CA ALA A 513 -18.19 -35.01 -40.89
C ALA A 513 -19.72 -35.19 -41.00
N ALA A 514 -20.23 -36.33 -40.53
CA ALA A 514 -21.65 -36.63 -40.42
C ALA A 514 -22.36 -35.88 -39.27
N GLN A 515 -21.64 -35.10 -38.46
CA GLN A 515 -22.18 -34.29 -37.36
C GLN A 515 -22.93 -35.14 -36.31
N LEU A 516 -22.40 -36.32 -36.00
CA LEU A 516 -22.94 -37.13 -34.92
C LEU A 516 -22.73 -36.45 -33.55
N PRO A 517 -23.56 -36.77 -32.53
CA PRO A 517 -23.39 -36.19 -31.20
C PRO A 517 -22.01 -36.49 -30.61
N GLU A 518 -21.28 -35.43 -30.26
CA GLU A 518 -19.92 -35.50 -29.70
C GLU A 518 -19.91 -35.16 -28.21
N LEU A 519 -19.06 -35.84 -27.44
CA LEU A 519 -18.73 -35.50 -26.06
C LEU A 519 -17.21 -35.33 -25.90
N ALA A 520 -16.77 -34.07 -25.75
CA ALA A 520 -15.35 -33.76 -25.56
C ALA A 520 -14.90 -33.96 -24.10
N LEU A 521 -13.87 -34.78 -23.88
CA LEU A 521 -13.21 -34.96 -22.60
C LEU A 521 -12.13 -33.87 -22.43
N LYS A 522 -12.34 -32.95 -21.49
CA LYS A 522 -11.48 -31.76 -21.34
C LYS A 522 -10.37 -31.89 -20.31
N TRP A 523 -10.44 -32.86 -19.40
CA TRP A 523 -9.49 -32.96 -18.29
C TRP A 523 -8.25 -33.73 -18.72
N HIS A 524 -7.09 -33.07 -18.67
CA HIS A 524 -5.79 -33.69 -18.93
C HIS A 524 -5.09 -34.01 -17.62
N TYR A 525 -4.98 -35.30 -17.30
CA TYR A 525 -4.41 -35.79 -16.04
C TYR A 525 -3.09 -36.57 -16.21
N ARG A 526 -2.64 -36.82 -17.44
CA ARG A 526 -1.41 -37.58 -17.73
C ARG A 526 -0.15 -36.78 -17.38
N SER A 527 -0.09 -35.51 -17.78
CA SER A 527 1.11 -34.69 -17.57
C SER A 527 1.15 -34.13 -16.15
N ARG A 528 2.15 -34.52 -15.36
CA ARG A 528 2.41 -33.94 -14.03
C ARG A 528 2.84 -32.48 -14.07
N TYR A 529 3.40 -32.04 -15.19
CA TYR A 529 3.83 -30.67 -15.44
C TYR A 529 3.02 -30.07 -16.59
N GLU A 530 2.49 -28.86 -16.37
CA GLU A 530 1.67 -28.17 -17.36
C GLU A 530 2.44 -27.90 -18.66
N SER A 531 3.75 -27.58 -18.60
CA SER A 531 4.56 -27.35 -19.80
C SER A 531 4.58 -28.49 -20.80
N LEU A 532 4.43 -29.74 -20.35
CA LEU A 532 4.45 -30.92 -21.23
C LEU A 532 3.29 -30.92 -22.23
N ILE A 533 2.14 -30.39 -21.83
CA ILE A 533 0.93 -30.36 -22.66
C ILE A 533 0.63 -28.94 -23.18
N GLN A 534 1.18 -27.90 -22.55
CA GLN A 534 0.81 -26.51 -22.83
C GLN A 534 0.95 -26.13 -24.31
N PHE A 535 2.05 -26.56 -24.96
CA PHE A 535 2.25 -26.32 -26.38
C PHE A 535 1.14 -26.97 -27.22
N SER A 536 0.88 -28.26 -27.01
CA SER A 536 -0.15 -29.00 -27.74
C SER A 536 -1.56 -28.49 -27.45
N ASN A 537 -1.87 -28.16 -26.20
CA ASN A 537 -3.15 -27.58 -25.78
C ASN A 537 -3.44 -26.28 -26.54
N GLN A 538 -2.47 -25.37 -26.62
CA GLN A 538 -2.63 -24.13 -27.38
C GLN A 538 -2.71 -24.35 -28.89
N LYS A 539 -1.83 -25.20 -29.44
CA LYS A 539 -1.67 -25.36 -30.89
C LYS A 539 -2.79 -26.18 -31.52
N TYR A 540 -3.20 -27.28 -30.90
CA TYR A 540 -4.12 -28.26 -31.47
C TYR A 540 -5.51 -28.22 -30.82
N TYR A 541 -5.59 -27.96 -29.52
CA TYR A 541 -6.85 -27.96 -28.76
C TYR A 541 -7.38 -26.56 -28.41
N LYS A 542 -6.75 -25.49 -28.93
CA LYS A 542 -7.15 -24.08 -28.74
C LYS A 542 -7.30 -23.66 -27.26
N GLY A 543 -6.54 -24.29 -26.36
CA GLY A 543 -6.62 -24.05 -24.91
C GLY A 543 -7.86 -24.66 -24.25
N GLY A 544 -8.52 -25.62 -24.89
CA GLY A 544 -9.75 -26.25 -24.39
C GLY A 544 -9.53 -27.32 -23.32
N LEU A 545 -8.30 -27.81 -23.14
CA LEU A 545 -7.97 -28.80 -22.11
C LEU A 545 -7.71 -28.12 -20.76
N PHE A 546 -8.31 -28.65 -19.70
CA PHE A 546 -8.04 -28.31 -18.32
C PHE A 546 -6.82 -29.08 -17.82
N THR A 547 -5.79 -28.34 -17.42
CA THR A 547 -4.53 -28.84 -16.88
C THR A 547 -4.44 -28.51 -15.39
N PHE A 548 -3.62 -29.25 -14.66
CA PHE A 548 -3.32 -28.98 -13.26
C PHE A 548 -1.93 -28.39 -13.13
N PRO A 549 -1.74 -27.28 -12.39
CA PRO A 549 -0.43 -26.71 -12.18
C PRO A 549 0.42 -27.62 -11.32
N ALA A 550 1.68 -27.84 -11.73
CA ALA A 550 2.64 -28.56 -10.92
C ALA A 550 3.05 -27.75 -9.68
N PRO A 551 3.30 -28.39 -8.53
CA PRO A 551 3.75 -27.71 -7.31
C PRO A 551 5.24 -27.35 -7.36
N VAL A 552 5.72 -26.82 -8.49
CA VAL A 552 7.12 -26.44 -8.69
C VAL A 552 7.26 -24.96 -9.03
N ALA A 553 8.31 -24.32 -8.49
CA ALA A 553 8.59 -22.91 -8.75
C ALA A 553 9.31 -22.66 -10.08
N LYS A 554 10.01 -23.68 -10.60
CA LYS A 554 10.67 -23.66 -11.91
C LYS A 554 10.29 -24.92 -12.64
N ASP A 555 9.75 -24.76 -13.83
CA ASP A 555 9.43 -25.88 -14.70
C ASP A 555 10.71 -26.40 -15.36
N THR A 556 10.99 -27.69 -15.18
CA THR A 556 12.14 -28.38 -15.79
C THR A 556 11.71 -29.64 -16.53
N ALA A 557 10.42 -29.78 -16.84
CA ALA A 557 9.87 -30.99 -17.43
C ALA A 557 10.32 -31.20 -18.89
N VAL A 558 10.52 -30.11 -19.63
CA VAL A 558 11.04 -30.14 -21.01
C VAL A 558 12.47 -29.59 -21.02
N LYS A 559 13.41 -30.37 -21.54
CA LYS A 559 14.81 -29.99 -21.71
C LYS A 559 15.28 -30.31 -23.12
N LEU A 560 15.97 -29.37 -23.75
CA LEU A 560 16.67 -29.59 -25.01
C LEU A 560 18.12 -29.98 -24.71
N HIS A 561 18.50 -31.20 -25.08
CA HIS A 561 19.87 -31.68 -25.00
C HIS A 561 20.51 -31.59 -26.38
N VAL A 562 21.36 -30.58 -26.58
CA VAL A 562 22.06 -30.39 -27.86
C VAL A 562 23.29 -31.29 -27.90
N VAL A 563 23.28 -32.24 -28.82
CA VAL A 563 24.41 -33.12 -29.11
C VAL A 563 25.10 -32.63 -30.39
N ASP A 564 26.43 -32.69 -30.43
CA ASP A 564 27.19 -32.43 -31.65
C ASP A 564 27.05 -33.62 -32.61
N GLY A 565 25.88 -33.69 -33.24
CA GLY A 565 25.44 -34.77 -34.12
C GLY A 565 25.89 -34.58 -35.56
N VAL A 566 26.11 -35.69 -36.25
CA VAL A 566 26.36 -35.71 -37.70
C VAL A 566 25.34 -36.64 -38.34
N TYR A 567 24.50 -36.11 -39.22
CA TYR A 567 23.50 -36.91 -39.92
C TYR A 567 24.11 -37.55 -41.17
N ASP A 568 24.07 -38.87 -41.24
CA ASP A 568 24.58 -39.64 -42.36
C ASP A 568 23.48 -39.87 -43.41
N LYS A 569 23.27 -38.85 -44.25
CA LYS A 569 22.18 -38.81 -45.24
C LYS A 569 22.26 -39.92 -46.31
N GLY A 570 23.44 -40.48 -46.56
CA GLY A 570 23.69 -41.38 -47.70
C GLY A 570 23.75 -42.87 -47.35
N ASP A 571 24.46 -43.23 -46.29
CA ASP A 571 24.81 -44.64 -46.00
C ASP A 571 23.81 -45.28 -45.02
N THR A 572 23.60 -44.64 -43.86
CA THR A 572 22.83 -45.25 -42.76
C THR A 572 21.54 -44.52 -42.42
N ARG A 573 21.35 -43.26 -42.85
CA ARG A 573 20.24 -42.37 -42.44
C ARG A 573 20.13 -42.24 -40.90
N THR A 574 21.27 -42.29 -40.20
CA THR A 574 21.36 -42.24 -38.74
C THR A 574 22.19 -41.06 -38.23
N ASN A 575 22.12 -40.83 -36.92
CA ASN A 575 23.02 -39.95 -36.18
C ASN A 575 23.67 -40.74 -35.03
N PRO A 576 24.88 -41.30 -35.25
CA PRO A 576 25.55 -42.14 -34.28
C PRO A 576 25.93 -41.42 -32.98
N ASN A 577 26.23 -40.12 -33.04
CA ASN A 577 26.59 -39.35 -31.85
C ASN A 577 25.39 -39.15 -30.93
N GLU A 578 24.22 -38.85 -31.52
CA GLU A 578 22.96 -38.78 -30.78
C GLU A 578 22.57 -40.15 -30.21
N ALA A 579 22.68 -41.23 -31.00
CA ALA A 579 22.39 -42.58 -30.53
C ALA A 579 23.24 -42.96 -29.31
N LYS A 580 24.56 -42.69 -29.34
CA LYS A 580 25.45 -42.92 -28.21
C LYS A 580 25.09 -42.10 -26.98
N ALA A 581 24.77 -40.82 -27.16
CA ALA A 581 24.36 -39.94 -26.05
C ALA A 581 23.05 -40.42 -25.40
N ILE A 582 22.11 -40.93 -26.20
CA ILE A 582 20.86 -41.53 -25.70
C ILE A 582 21.15 -42.81 -24.91
N VAL A 583 21.98 -43.72 -25.44
CA VAL A 583 22.34 -44.95 -24.72
C VAL A 583 23.05 -44.62 -23.40
N GLU A 584 23.99 -43.67 -23.40
CA GLU A 584 24.64 -43.21 -22.16
C GLU A 584 23.62 -42.68 -21.15
N PHE A 585 22.64 -41.88 -21.61
CA PHE A 585 21.56 -41.39 -20.77
C PHE A 585 20.69 -42.52 -20.21
N ILE A 586 20.32 -43.51 -21.03
CA ILE A 586 19.54 -44.69 -20.60
C ILE A 586 20.30 -45.43 -19.49
N ILE A 587 21.60 -45.70 -19.69
CA ILE A 587 22.41 -46.43 -18.71
C ILE A 587 22.52 -45.65 -17.41
N GLN A 588 22.81 -44.35 -17.46
CA GLN A 588 22.86 -43.49 -16.27
C GLN A 588 21.50 -43.45 -15.54
N HIS A 589 20.39 -43.40 -16.29
CA HIS A 589 19.05 -43.48 -15.72
C HIS A 589 18.83 -44.82 -15.01
N LEU A 590 19.03 -45.95 -15.69
CA LEU A 590 18.85 -47.28 -15.12
C LEU A 590 19.71 -47.48 -13.86
N GLN A 591 20.96 -47.01 -13.87
CA GLN A 591 21.84 -47.04 -12.70
C GLN A 591 21.26 -46.21 -11.53
N SER A 592 20.72 -45.02 -11.80
CA SER A 592 20.10 -44.18 -10.76
C SER A 592 18.82 -44.78 -10.16
N GLN A 593 18.12 -45.61 -10.94
CA GLN A 593 16.87 -46.27 -10.54
C GLN A 593 17.10 -47.61 -9.84
N LEU A 594 18.32 -48.15 -9.90
CA LEU A 594 18.64 -49.45 -9.31
C LEU A 594 18.43 -49.43 -7.79
N GLY A 595 17.57 -50.33 -7.30
CA GLY A 595 17.25 -50.47 -5.87
C GLY A 595 16.18 -49.51 -5.34
N GLN A 596 15.55 -48.70 -6.19
CA GLN A 596 14.38 -47.90 -5.80
C GLN A 596 13.11 -48.78 -5.72
N GLU A 597 12.21 -48.47 -4.77
CA GLU A 597 10.94 -49.21 -4.63
C GLU A 597 10.01 -49.04 -5.83
N ASN A 598 10.02 -47.85 -6.43
CA ASN A 598 9.23 -47.49 -7.61
C ASN A 598 10.13 -46.75 -8.63
N PRO A 599 10.90 -47.48 -9.46
CA PRO A 599 11.79 -46.87 -10.44
C PRO A 599 10.98 -46.13 -11.51
N LEU A 600 11.45 -44.94 -11.91
CA LEU A 600 10.81 -44.15 -12.97
C LEU A 600 10.96 -44.83 -14.33
N THR A 601 9.85 -44.94 -15.06
CA THR A 601 9.82 -45.60 -16.37
C THR A 601 10.36 -44.68 -17.48
N LEU A 602 11.01 -45.27 -18.49
CA LEU A 602 11.68 -44.53 -19.56
C LEU A 602 11.26 -45.08 -20.92
N GLY A 603 11.05 -44.20 -21.89
CA GLY A 603 10.81 -44.56 -23.29
C GLY A 603 11.60 -43.66 -24.23
N VAL A 604 12.11 -44.22 -25.32
CA VAL A 604 12.80 -43.48 -26.38
C VAL A 604 11.96 -43.52 -27.64
N VAL A 605 11.64 -42.34 -28.17
CA VAL A 605 10.89 -42.16 -29.41
C VAL A 605 11.82 -41.63 -30.48
N THR A 606 11.95 -42.38 -31.56
CA THR A 606 12.80 -42.06 -32.70
C THR A 606 11.95 -41.59 -33.87
N PHE A 607 12.49 -40.68 -34.69
CA PHE A 607 11.76 -40.15 -35.83
C PHE A 607 11.87 -41.04 -37.08
N ASN A 608 12.82 -41.97 -37.11
CA ASN A 608 12.95 -42.96 -38.18
C ASN A 608 13.37 -44.34 -37.64
N MET A 609 13.10 -45.39 -38.42
CA MET A 609 13.36 -46.77 -38.00
C MET A 609 14.84 -47.14 -38.00
N THR A 610 15.66 -46.51 -38.85
CA THR A 610 17.11 -46.79 -38.91
C THR A 610 17.82 -46.32 -37.64
N GLN A 611 17.45 -45.16 -37.10
CA GLN A 611 17.94 -44.67 -35.81
C GLN A 611 17.44 -45.54 -34.66
N GLN A 612 16.19 -46.02 -34.71
CA GLN A 612 15.66 -46.96 -33.72
C GLN A 612 16.57 -48.18 -33.59
N LYS A 613 16.83 -48.86 -34.71
CA LYS A 613 17.70 -50.06 -34.75
C LYS A 613 19.10 -49.77 -34.23
N LEU A 614 19.68 -48.64 -34.62
CA LEU A 614 21.01 -48.24 -34.13
C LEU A 614 21.04 -48.05 -32.62
N ILE A 615 20.01 -47.42 -32.03
CA ILE A 615 19.93 -47.24 -30.58
C ILE A 615 19.73 -48.58 -29.87
N GLU A 616 18.87 -49.45 -30.39
CA GLU A 616 18.65 -50.80 -29.87
C GLU A 616 19.94 -51.63 -29.88
N ASP A 617 20.65 -51.67 -31.02
CA ASP A 617 21.92 -52.41 -31.16
C ASP A 617 22.99 -51.90 -30.18
N LEU A 618 23.13 -50.57 -30.04
CA LEU A 618 24.08 -49.98 -29.09
C LEU A 618 23.69 -50.25 -27.64
N LEU A 619 22.39 -50.19 -27.33
CA LEU A 619 21.86 -50.45 -26.00
C LEU A 619 22.06 -51.92 -25.59
N ASP A 620 21.75 -52.87 -26.47
CA ASP A 620 21.92 -54.31 -26.22
C ASP A 620 23.38 -54.66 -25.95
N ASN A 621 24.32 -54.08 -26.72
CA ASN A 621 25.75 -54.25 -26.51
C ASN A 621 26.22 -53.73 -25.15
N GLU A 622 25.67 -52.59 -24.70
CA GLU A 622 26.04 -52.00 -23.41
C GLU A 622 25.41 -52.77 -22.24
N LEU A 623 24.15 -53.17 -22.36
CA LEU A 623 23.43 -53.97 -21.36
C LEU A 623 24.04 -55.36 -21.18
N ALA A 624 24.64 -55.96 -22.21
CA ALA A 624 25.36 -57.23 -22.10
C ALA A 624 26.50 -57.19 -21.06
N ASN A 625 27.06 -56.01 -20.79
CA ASN A 625 28.09 -55.81 -19.76
C ASN A 625 27.50 -55.58 -18.35
N HIS A 626 26.18 -55.41 -18.23
CA HIS A 626 25.47 -55.03 -17.00
C HIS A 626 24.17 -55.84 -16.78
N PRO A 627 24.24 -57.13 -16.37
CA PRO A 627 23.08 -58.02 -16.25
C PRO A 627 21.95 -57.50 -15.33
N GLU A 628 22.31 -56.78 -14.27
CA GLU A 628 21.37 -56.15 -13.35
C GLU A 628 20.53 -55.05 -14.02
N LEU A 629 21.14 -54.27 -14.92
CA LEU A 629 20.44 -53.22 -15.67
C LEU A 629 19.58 -53.81 -16.79
N GLU A 630 20.04 -54.89 -17.43
CA GLU A 630 19.25 -55.61 -18.43
C GLU A 630 17.96 -56.15 -17.80
N THR A 631 18.07 -56.76 -16.62
CA THR A 631 16.90 -57.25 -15.87
C THR A 631 15.94 -56.11 -15.54
N LEU A 632 16.46 -54.97 -15.06
CA LEU A 632 15.64 -53.80 -14.73
C LEU A 632 14.94 -53.24 -15.98
N SER A 633 15.63 -53.15 -17.11
CA SER A 633 15.08 -52.63 -18.37
C SER A 633 13.86 -53.41 -18.88
N LYS A 634 13.82 -54.72 -18.59
CA LYS A 634 12.74 -55.64 -18.98
C LYS A 634 11.72 -55.90 -17.87
N SER A 635 11.88 -55.26 -16.71
CA SER A 635 11.01 -55.47 -15.54
C SER A 635 9.79 -54.55 -15.56
N GLY A 636 8.73 -54.98 -14.86
CA GLY A 636 7.48 -54.21 -14.74
C GLY A 636 6.53 -54.38 -15.93
N ILE A 637 5.36 -53.76 -15.82
CA ILE A 637 4.34 -53.74 -16.89
C ILE A 637 4.79 -52.76 -18.00
N GLU A 638 5.39 -51.64 -17.62
CA GLU A 638 5.88 -50.57 -18.48
C GLU A 638 7.42 -50.61 -18.61
N HIS A 639 7.92 -51.65 -19.27
CA HIS A 639 9.35 -51.80 -19.53
C HIS A 639 9.92 -50.68 -20.41
N LEU A 640 11.25 -50.53 -20.39
CA LEU A 640 11.96 -49.62 -21.29
C LEU A 640 11.63 -49.97 -22.75
N PHE A 641 11.32 -48.96 -23.57
CA PHE A 641 11.17 -49.16 -25.01
C PHE A 641 12.02 -48.18 -25.81
N VAL A 642 12.36 -48.61 -27.03
CA VAL A 642 12.87 -47.76 -28.10
C VAL A 642 11.95 -48.03 -29.29
N LYS A 643 11.21 -47.01 -29.75
CA LYS A 643 10.21 -47.15 -30.81
C LYS A 643 10.25 -45.96 -31.76
N ASN A 644 9.79 -46.12 -33.00
CA ASN A 644 9.53 -45.00 -33.90
C ASN A 644 8.17 -44.35 -33.59
N LEU A 645 7.96 -43.13 -34.12
CA LEU A 645 6.76 -42.33 -33.88
C LEU A 645 5.44 -43.06 -34.20
N GLU A 646 5.43 -43.94 -35.21
CA GLU A 646 4.25 -44.69 -35.64
C GLU A 646 3.84 -45.77 -34.64
N ASN A 647 4.79 -46.36 -33.91
CA ASN A 647 4.55 -47.51 -33.03
C ASN A 647 4.41 -47.15 -31.55
N VAL A 648 4.53 -45.86 -31.19
CA VAL A 648 4.48 -45.39 -29.79
C VAL A 648 3.08 -44.96 -29.33
N GLN A 649 2.09 -44.87 -30.22
CA GLN A 649 0.77 -44.40 -29.83
C GLN A 649 0.14 -45.33 -28.78
N GLY A 650 -0.40 -44.73 -27.72
CA GLY A 650 -0.94 -45.44 -26.56
C GLY A 650 0.08 -45.77 -25.47
N ASP A 651 1.39 -45.68 -25.74
CA ASP A 651 2.43 -45.84 -24.73
C ASP A 651 2.64 -44.54 -23.93
N GLU A 652 2.84 -44.69 -22.62
CA GLU A 652 3.21 -43.60 -21.72
C GLU A 652 4.34 -44.02 -20.79
N ARG A 653 5.21 -43.07 -20.43
CA ARG A 653 6.32 -43.29 -19.48
C ARG A 653 6.50 -42.05 -18.63
N ASP A 654 7.12 -42.21 -17.46
CA ASP A 654 7.48 -41.06 -16.60
C ASP A 654 8.46 -40.11 -17.33
N ILE A 655 9.36 -40.68 -18.14
CA ILE A 655 10.34 -39.95 -18.94
C ILE A 655 10.26 -40.42 -20.40
N ILE A 656 10.13 -39.47 -21.32
CA ILE A 656 10.22 -39.70 -22.77
C ILE A 656 11.42 -38.94 -23.32
N VAL A 657 12.27 -39.65 -24.06
CA VAL A 657 13.40 -39.07 -24.81
C VAL A 657 13.06 -39.09 -26.29
N PHE A 658 13.01 -37.93 -26.92
CA PHE A 658 12.88 -37.82 -28.36
C PHE A 658 14.26 -37.81 -29.02
N SER A 659 14.49 -38.76 -29.93
CA SER A 659 15.63 -38.82 -30.83
C SER A 659 15.21 -38.24 -32.18
N ILE A 660 15.64 -37.01 -32.45
CA ILE A 660 15.27 -36.27 -33.66
C ILE A 660 16.06 -36.81 -34.85
N THR A 661 17.25 -37.36 -34.63
CA THR A 661 18.17 -37.92 -35.66
C THR A 661 18.79 -36.88 -36.59
N TYR A 662 18.04 -35.87 -37.01
CA TYR A 662 18.49 -34.93 -38.02
C TYR A 662 19.46 -33.89 -37.47
N ALA A 663 20.61 -33.76 -38.13
CA ALA A 663 21.68 -32.82 -37.82
C ALA A 663 22.34 -32.34 -39.12
N LYS A 664 23.36 -31.48 -39.01
CA LYS A 664 24.18 -31.13 -40.17
C LYS A 664 24.95 -32.37 -40.64
N ASP A 665 25.08 -32.55 -41.94
CA ASP A 665 25.95 -33.58 -42.51
C ASP A 665 27.44 -33.21 -42.32
N ARG A 666 28.35 -34.10 -42.78
CA ARG A 666 29.80 -33.88 -42.70
C ARG A 666 30.27 -32.63 -43.45
N ASP A 667 29.49 -32.16 -44.42
CA ASP A 667 29.76 -30.93 -45.20
C ASP A 667 29.12 -29.68 -44.55
N GLY A 668 28.51 -29.83 -43.37
CA GLY A 668 27.90 -28.76 -42.60
C GLY A 668 26.52 -28.32 -43.10
N ARG A 669 25.89 -29.08 -44.00
CA ARG A 669 24.58 -28.76 -44.59
C ARG A 669 23.46 -29.42 -43.78
N LEU A 670 22.39 -28.65 -43.54
CA LEU A 670 21.16 -29.17 -42.93
C LEU A 670 20.13 -29.40 -44.03
N SER A 671 19.70 -30.64 -44.21
CA SER A 671 18.60 -30.99 -45.10
C SER A 671 17.28 -30.74 -44.38
N MET A 672 16.38 -29.93 -44.93
CA MET A 672 15.08 -29.61 -44.32
C MET A 672 13.99 -30.64 -44.65
N ASN A 673 14.38 -31.88 -44.95
CA ASN A 673 13.47 -32.99 -45.24
C ASN A 673 13.37 -33.83 -43.97
N PHE A 674 12.53 -33.39 -43.03
CA PHE A 674 12.31 -34.04 -41.74
C PHE A 674 11.08 -34.95 -41.84
N GLY A 675 11.25 -36.16 -42.37
CA GLY A 675 10.12 -37.01 -42.76
C GLY A 675 9.62 -36.61 -44.14
#